data_AF-A0A803K4I3-F1
#
_entry.id   AF-A0A803K4I3-F1
#
_cell.length_a   1.000
_cell.length_b   1.000
_cell.length_c   1.000
_cell.angle_alpha   90.00
_cell.angle_beta   90.00
_cell.angle_gamma   90.00
#
_symmetry.space_group_name_H-M   'P 1'
#
loop_
_entity.id
_entity.type
_entity.pdbx_description
1 polymer ?
#
loop_
_entity_poly.entity_id
_entity_poly.type
_entity_poly.pdbx_seq_one_letter_code
_entity_poly.pdbx_strand_id
1 'polypeptide(L)'
;MLTWWKWKSGVLGIYLLLMLPTFYLSKPTGISILGLLPISRSIGPQNLTAGVQPAIQLALEHLNGHHKFLKDYALQLAFTDTQCDNAQGLKAFYDAIKYGPNHLMVFGGVCPSVTSIIAESLKGWNLVQLSFAATTPVLADKKKYPYFFRTVPSDNAVNPAIVKFLKHFKWKRVGTLTQDIQRFSEVRNDLTGELEDSAIQIADTESFSNDPCSSVKKLKGNDVRIIIGQFDEHMAAKVFCCAFDEDMYGSKYQWIIPGWYQALWWQQANTSTCSTKNLLTAMEGYIGVDFEPLSTKQIKTISGRTPQQYEKEYNEKRAGVEPSKFHGYAYDGIWVIAKTLHRALEYLYSSKQRQRIQDFNYTDHKLGKIFLDAMNETNFFGVTGQVVFRNGERMGTIKFTQFQDGKEVKVGEYNAVADSLELINDTIRFQGVEPPKDQTFIREERRQIYLPLYSILSTLTIIGMIMASTFLFFNIKNRNQKLIKMSSPYMNNLIILGGMLSYASIFLFGLDGSFVSANTFETLCTVRTWILTVGYTTAFGAMFAKTWRVHAIFKNVKMKKKIIKDQKLLVIVGGMLLIDLCILICWQIVDPLKRTVEEYNLEPDPAGRDIAIRPFLEHCENTHMTIWLGIVYAYKGLLMLFGCFLAWETRNVSIPALNDSKYIGMSVYNVGIMCIIGAAVSFLTRDQPNVQFCIVALVIIFCSTITLCLVFVPKLITLRTNPDAATQNRRFQFTHNQKKEDSKTSTSVTSVNQASTSRLEGLQSENHRLRMKITELDKDLEEVTMQLQDTPEKTTYIKQNHYQDLNDILSIRNFTDNKDGEKAVLKNHHDQKASSQWNTIESSKTSKDPIEDINSPEHIQRRLSLQLPILHHAYLPSIGGVDASCASPCVSPSASPRHRHVQPSFQVMVSGL
;
A
#
# COMPACT_ATOMS: atom_id res chain seq x y z
N MET A 1 -23.53 14.01 -116.48
CA MET A 1 -24.31 13.33 -115.43
C MET A 1 -24.06 11.83 -115.58
N LEU A 2 -23.64 11.17 -114.50
CA LEU A 2 -23.33 9.72 -114.38
C LEU A 2 -22.31 9.14 -115.38
N THR A 3 -21.07 8.92 -114.90
CA THR A 3 -20.15 7.77 -115.19
C THR A 3 -18.66 8.15 -115.07
N TRP A 4 -18.15 8.49 -113.88
CA TRP A 4 -16.69 8.69 -113.69
C TRP A 4 -16.13 8.21 -112.34
N TRP A 5 -16.78 7.22 -111.71
CA TRP A 5 -16.33 6.63 -110.44
C TRP A 5 -16.42 5.11 -110.50
N LYS A 6 -15.50 4.46 -111.22
CA LYS A 6 -15.27 3.00 -111.07
C LYS A 6 -13.96 2.49 -111.69
N TRP A 7 -12.83 3.20 -111.56
CA TRP A 7 -11.54 2.69 -112.07
C TRP A 7 -10.30 3.09 -111.24
N LYS A 8 -10.39 3.11 -109.90
CA LYS A 8 -9.20 3.38 -109.04
C LYS A 8 -9.14 2.62 -107.70
N SER A 9 -9.63 1.37 -107.64
CA SER A 9 -9.53 0.54 -106.42
C SER A 9 -8.89 -0.84 -106.61
N GLY A 10 -8.32 -1.13 -107.78
CA GLY A 10 -7.83 -2.48 -108.11
C GLY A 10 -6.32 -2.71 -107.95
N VAL A 11 -5.48 -1.67 -107.87
CA VAL A 11 -4.01 -1.83 -108.02
C VAL A 11 -3.22 -1.46 -106.77
N LEU A 12 -3.85 -0.87 -105.74
CA LEU A 12 -3.16 -0.55 -104.48
C LEU A 12 -3.17 -1.71 -103.46
N GLY A 13 -3.96 -2.76 -103.68
CA GLY A 13 -4.15 -3.86 -102.72
C GLY A 13 -3.07 -4.94 -102.74
N ILE A 14 -2.23 -5.01 -103.78
CA ILE A 14 -1.29 -6.13 -103.97
C ILE A 14 0.11 -5.80 -103.46
N TYR A 15 0.49 -4.51 -103.34
CA TYR A 15 1.79 -4.13 -102.79
C TYR A 15 1.81 -4.01 -101.25
N LEU A 16 0.66 -3.93 -100.58
CA LEU A 16 0.60 -3.83 -99.11
C LEU A 16 0.61 -5.19 -98.39
N LEU A 17 0.49 -6.30 -99.12
CA LEU A 17 0.41 -7.66 -98.57
C LEU A 17 1.77 -8.40 -98.52
N LEU A 18 2.84 -7.81 -99.06
CA LEU A 18 4.19 -8.40 -99.05
C LEU A 18 5.19 -7.69 -98.11
N MET A 19 4.74 -6.69 -97.34
CA MET A 19 5.56 -5.97 -96.35
C MET A 19 4.87 -5.90 -94.98
N LEU A 20 4.22 -6.99 -94.56
CA LEU A 20 3.97 -7.21 -93.14
C LEU A 20 5.12 -8.06 -92.63
N PRO A 21 5.98 -7.56 -91.73
CA PRO A 21 6.86 -8.44 -90.99
C PRO A 21 5.94 -9.41 -90.26
N THR A 22 6.10 -10.69 -90.55
CA THR A 22 5.64 -11.77 -89.70
C THR A 22 6.28 -11.54 -88.34
N PHE A 23 5.60 -10.79 -87.47
CA PHE A 23 5.84 -10.82 -86.04
C PHE A 23 5.51 -12.23 -85.58
N TYR A 24 6.50 -13.12 -85.67
CA TYR A 24 6.54 -14.31 -84.85
C TYR A 24 6.40 -13.83 -83.41
N LEU A 25 5.22 -14.02 -82.82
CA LEU A 25 5.03 -13.88 -81.38
C LEU A 25 5.85 -15.01 -80.74
N SER A 26 7.12 -14.72 -80.44
CA SER A 26 7.99 -15.62 -79.69
C SER A 26 7.28 -15.96 -78.39
N LYS A 27 7.03 -17.25 -78.13
CA LYS A 27 6.54 -17.70 -76.82
C LYS A 27 7.53 -17.17 -75.76
N PRO A 28 7.05 -16.51 -74.69
CA PRO A 28 7.94 -16.02 -73.64
C PRO A 28 8.68 -17.19 -73.01
N THR A 29 9.97 -17.00 -72.73
CA THR A 29 10.82 -18.05 -72.16
C THR A 29 10.49 -18.26 -70.68
N GLY A 30 10.29 -19.51 -70.27
CA GLY A 30 9.91 -19.83 -68.88
C GLY A 30 11.07 -19.64 -67.90
N ILE A 31 10.85 -18.89 -66.83
CA ILE A 31 11.75 -18.78 -65.68
C ILE A 31 11.16 -19.58 -64.52
N SER A 32 11.89 -20.59 -64.04
CA SER A 32 11.45 -21.46 -62.95
C SER A 32 11.92 -20.95 -61.58
N ILE A 33 10.99 -20.84 -60.63
CA ILE A 33 11.23 -20.57 -59.21
C ILE A 33 10.80 -21.80 -58.40
N LEU A 34 11.67 -22.25 -57.48
CA LEU A 34 11.37 -23.40 -56.62
C LEU A 34 10.45 -22.96 -55.48
N GLY A 35 9.28 -23.58 -55.36
CA GLY A 35 8.32 -23.34 -54.28
C GLY A 35 8.39 -24.43 -53.22
N LEU A 36 8.75 -24.12 -51.98
CA LEU A 36 8.81 -25.10 -50.88
C LEU A 36 7.72 -24.82 -49.85
N LEU A 37 6.67 -25.65 -49.85
CA LEU A 37 5.49 -25.47 -49.00
C LEU A 37 4.99 -26.82 -48.48
N PRO A 38 4.39 -26.88 -47.28
CA PRO A 38 3.71 -28.09 -46.83
C PRO A 38 2.39 -28.26 -47.57
N ILE A 39 2.26 -29.26 -48.44
CA ILE A 39 1.04 -29.54 -49.20
C ILE A 39 0.27 -30.62 -48.45
N SER A 40 -0.41 -30.25 -47.37
CA SER A 40 -1.24 -31.21 -46.65
C SER A 40 -2.50 -31.53 -47.45
N ARG A 41 -2.90 -32.80 -47.47
CA ARG A 41 -4.21 -33.26 -47.98
C ARG A 41 -5.34 -33.08 -46.95
N SER A 42 -5.04 -32.70 -45.70
CA SER A 42 -6.06 -32.48 -44.68
C SER A 42 -6.80 -31.16 -44.87
N ILE A 43 -8.13 -31.20 -44.69
CA ILE A 43 -9.02 -30.03 -44.68
C ILE A 43 -9.01 -29.44 -43.27
N GLY A 44 -8.73 -28.14 -43.12
CA GLY A 44 -8.75 -27.42 -41.84
C GLY A 44 -7.73 -26.27 -41.74
N PRO A 45 -7.70 -25.56 -40.60
CA PRO A 45 -6.86 -24.37 -40.37
C PRO A 45 -5.34 -24.64 -40.43
N GLN A 46 -4.94 -25.91 -40.41
CA GLN A 46 -3.54 -26.35 -40.56
C GLN A 46 -3.06 -26.36 -42.02
N ASN A 47 -3.95 -26.21 -43.01
CA ASN A 47 -3.58 -26.19 -44.43
C ASN A 47 -3.24 -24.78 -44.92
N LEU A 48 -2.15 -24.23 -44.39
CA LEU A 48 -1.70 -22.87 -44.70
C LEU A 48 -1.49 -22.64 -46.21
N THR A 49 -1.08 -23.67 -46.93
CA THR A 49 -0.82 -23.66 -48.37
C THR A 49 -2.11 -23.46 -49.18
N ALA A 50 -3.21 -24.12 -48.80
CA ALA A 50 -4.51 -23.95 -49.46
C ALA A 50 -5.02 -22.50 -49.38
N GLY A 51 -4.78 -21.82 -48.24
CA GLY A 51 -5.18 -20.44 -48.05
C GLY A 51 -4.33 -19.41 -48.82
N VAL A 52 -3.06 -19.70 -49.11
CA VAL A 52 -2.16 -18.75 -49.82
C VAL A 52 -2.06 -19.00 -51.33
N GLN A 53 -2.35 -20.21 -51.80
CA GLN A 53 -2.28 -20.57 -53.21
C GLN A 53 -3.15 -19.66 -54.12
N PRO A 54 -4.41 -19.33 -53.78
CA PRO A 54 -5.21 -18.39 -54.57
C PRO A 54 -4.57 -17.00 -54.70
N ALA A 55 -3.90 -16.52 -53.64
CA ALA A 55 -3.20 -15.24 -53.67
C ALA A 55 -1.97 -15.27 -54.59
N ILE A 56 -1.21 -16.37 -54.61
CA ILE A 56 -0.08 -16.55 -55.52
C ILE A 56 -0.57 -16.59 -56.98
N GLN A 57 -1.67 -17.31 -57.25
CA GLN A 57 -2.27 -17.36 -58.59
C GLN A 57 -2.74 -15.98 -59.05
N LEU A 58 -3.42 -15.23 -58.19
CA LEU A 58 -3.82 -13.85 -58.49
C LEU A 58 -2.62 -12.94 -58.74
N ALA A 59 -1.51 -13.11 -58.03
CA ALA A 59 -0.29 -12.33 -58.27
C ALA A 59 0.30 -12.62 -59.67
N LEU A 60 0.35 -13.89 -60.07
CA LEU A 60 0.81 -14.29 -61.40
C LEU A 60 -0.10 -13.80 -62.52
N GLU A 61 -1.42 -13.87 -62.34
CA GLU A 61 -2.42 -13.33 -63.29
C GLU A 61 -2.24 -11.82 -63.48
N HIS A 62 -2.09 -11.08 -62.37
CA HIS A 62 -1.85 -9.63 -62.42
C HIS A 62 -0.50 -9.27 -63.02
N LEU A 63 0.54 -10.04 -62.76
CA LEU A 63 1.88 -9.83 -63.33
C LEU A 63 1.87 -10.04 -64.84
N ASN A 64 1.24 -11.12 -65.32
CA ASN A 64 1.13 -11.42 -66.76
C ASN A 64 0.29 -10.37 -67.52
N GLY A 65 -0.68 -9.74 -66.86
CA GLY A 65 -1.42 -8.60 -67.43
C GLY A 65 -0.55 -7.34 -67.61
N HIS A 66 0.52 -7.18 -66.84
CA HIS A 66 1.40 -6.02 -66.88
C HIS A 66 2.61 -6.23 -67.81
N HIS A 67 2.48 -5.84 -69.08
CA HIS A 67 3.54 -5.94 -70.10
C HIS A 67 4.82 -5.11 -69.82
N LYS A 68 4.85 -4.38 -68.69
CA LYS A 68 6.00 -3.59 -68.27
C LYS A 68 7.06 -4.44 -67.56
N PHE A 69 6.65 -5.52 -66.89
CA PHE A 69 7.53 -6.41 -66.14
C PHE A 69 7.76 -7.69 -66.96
N LEU A 70 9.03 -8.12 -67.11
CA LEU A 70 9.42 -9.39 -67.75
C LEU A 70 8.89 -9.60 -69.19
N LYS A 71 9.13 -8.66 -70.12
CA LYS A 71 8.62 -8.71 -71.52
C LYS A 71 8.85 -10.03 -72.28
N ASP A 72 10.02 -10.64 -72.12
CA ASP A 72 10.43 -11.84 -72.87
C ASP A 72 10.34 -13.13 -72.05
N TYR A 73 9.87 -13.04 -70.79
CA TYR A 73 9.95 -14.12 -69.81
C TYR A 73 8.62 -14.34 -69.09
N ALA A 74 8.27 -15.60 -68.82
CA ALA A 74 7.10 -15.97 -68.03
C ALA A 74 7.55 -16.66 -66.74
N LEU A 75 7.06 -16.18 -65.59
CA LEU A 75 7.39 -16.75 -64.28
C LEU A 75 6.59 -18.05 -64.05
N GLN A 76 7.29 -19.13 -63.70
CA GLN A 76 6.69 -20.43 -63.38
C GLN A 76 7.14 -20.86 -61.98
N LEU A 77 6.17 -21.12 -61.09
CA LEU A 77 6.46 -21.67 -59.76
C LEU A 77 6.29 -23.19 -59.78
N ALA A 78 7.35 -23.91 -59.38
CA ALA A 78 7.34 -25.35 -59.21
C ALA A 78 7.22 -25.69 -57.71
N PHE A 79 6.03 -26.04 -57.24
CA PHE A 79 5.81 -26.37 -55.84
C PHE A 79 6.24 -27.80 -55.49
N THR A 80 6.91 -27.95 -54.36
CA THR A 80 7.32 -29.24 -53.79
C THR A 80 6.82 -29.34 -52.36
N ASP A 81 6.32 -30.51 -52.00
CA ASP A 81 5.80 -30.80 -50.66
C ASP A 81 6.94 -31.05 -49.67
N THR A 82 6.93 -30.30 -48.57
CA THR A 82 7.91 -30.44 -47.48
C THR A 82 7.37 -31.20 -46.27
N GLN A 83 6.05 -31.36 -46.15
CA GLN A 83 5.36 -31.96 -44.99
C GLN A 83 5.77 -31.39 -43.62
N CYS A 84 6.45 -30.24 -43.58
CA CYS A 84 7.09 -29.69 -42.39
C CYS A 84 8.03 -30.66 -41.65
N ASP A 85 8.54 -31.66 -42.35
CA ASP A 85 9.49 -32.63 -41.82
C ASP A 85 10.89 -32.34 -42.36
N ASN A 86 11.90 -32.45 -41.49
CA ASN A 86 13.27 -32.11 -41.84
C ASN A 86 13.83 -33.02 -42.94
N ALA A 87 13.58 -34.34 -42.85
CA ALA A 87 14.10 -35.29 -43.82
C ALA A 87 13.37 -35.18 -45.16
N GLN A 88 12.05 -35.09 -45.13
CA GLN A 88 11.24 -34.94 -46.36
C GLN A 88 11.50 -33.60 -47.05
N GLY A 89 11.58 -32.51 -46.29
CA GLY A 89 11.90 -31.19 -46.83
C GLY A 89 13.26 -31.13 -47.51
N LEU A 90 14.28 -31.75 -46.91
CA LEU A 90 15.63 -31.80 -47.50
C LEU A 90 15.68 -32.69 -48.74
N LYS A 91 15.01 -33.85 -48.70
CA LYS A 91 14.88 -34.75 -49.86
C LYS A 91 14.18 -34.04 -51.02
N ALA A 92 13.03 -33.41 -50.75
CA ALA A 92 12.28 -32.63 -51.72
C ALA A 92 13.13 -31.54 -52.38
N PHE A 93 13.92 -30.82 -51.57
CA PHE A 93 14.84 -29.81 -52.06
C PHE A 93 15.94 -30.42 -52.97
N TYR A 94 16.60 -31.49 -52.54
CA TYR A 94 17.63 -32.14 -53.35
C TYR A 94 17.09 -32.74 -54.65
N ASP A 95 15.92 -33.39 -54.60
CA ASP A 95 15.27 -33.95 -55.77
C ASP A 95 14.90 -32.84 -56.78
N ALA A 96 14.41 -31.69 -56.29
CA ALA A 96 14.08 -30.54 -57.14
C ALA A 96 15.32 -29.91 -57.79
N ILE A 97 16.44 -29.81 -57.07
CA ILE A 97 17.71 -29.30 -57.61
C ILE A 97 18.33 -30.30 -58.61
N LYS A 98 18.21 -31.61 -58.37
CA LYS A 98 18.84 -32.66 -59.17
C LYS A 98 18.07 -33.02 -60.44
N TYR A 99 16.75 -33.16 -60.34
CA TYR A 99 15.89 -33.67 -61.41
C TYR A 99 14.97 -32.59 -62.03
N GLY A 100 14.84 -31.44 -61.37
CA GLY A 100 14.01 -30.33 -61.85
C GLY A 100 14.70 -29.43 -62.88
N PRO A 101 13.98 -28.39 -63.37
CA PRO A 101 14.58 -27.35 -64.20
C PRO A 101 15.60 -26.52 -63.40
N ASN A 102 16.33 -25.66 -64.09
CA ASN A 102 17.23 -24.72 -63.43
C ASN A 102 16.41 -23.64 -62.70
N HIS A 103 16.48 -23.63 -61.37
CA HIS A 103 15.73 -22.70 -60.53
C HIS A 103 16.60 -21.48 -60.20
N LEU A 104 16.06 -20.26 -60.35
CA LEU A 104 16.82 -19.04 -60.03
C LEU A 104 16.75 -18.65 -58.55
N MET A 105 15.63 -18.93 -57.89
CA MET A 105 15.36 -18.54 -56.51
C MET A 105 14.48 -19.59 -55.83
N VAL A 106 14.45 -19.54 -54.50
CA VAL A 106 13.58 -20.35 -53.66
C VAL A 106 12.50 -19.45 -53.05
N PHE A 107 11.24 -19.83 -53.17
CA PHE A 107 10.10 -19.12 -52.59
C PHE A 107 9.36 -20.04 -51.61
N GLY A 108 9.03 -19.51 -50.44
CA GLY A 108 8.37 -20.29 -49.38
C GLY A 108 9.31 -20.63 -48.22
N GLY A 109 8.97 -21.70 -47.51
CA GLY A 109 9.48 -21.96 -46.17
C GLY A 109 8.52 -21.41 -45.12
N VAL A 110 7.54 -22.23 -44.73
CA VAL A 110 6.54 -21.93 -43.69
C VAL A 110 7.02 -22.44 -42.34
N CYS A 111 7.54 -23.68 -42.32
CA CYS A 111 7.94 -24.35 -41.10
C CYS A 111 9.37 -23.96 -40.69
N PRO A 112 9.57 -23.38 -39.49
CA PRO A 112 10.86 -22.82 -39.08
C PRO A 112 12.03 -23.81 -39.13
N SER A 113 11.80 -25.06 -38.70
CA SER A 113 12.82 -26.11 -38.66
C SER A 113 13.41 -26.38 -40.04
N VAL A 114 12.58 -26.79 -41.01
CA VAL A 114 12.99 -27.07 -42.39
C VAL A 114 13.56 -25.82 -43.05
N THR A 115 12.93 -24.66 -42.84
CA THR A 115 13.35 -23.39 -43.43
C THR A 115 14.76 -23.00 -42.99
N SER A 116 15.10 -23.20 -41.71
CA SER A 116 16.44 -22.88 -41.20
C SER A 116 17.54 -23.75 -41.83
N ILE A 117 17.29 -25.06 -41.98
CA ILE A 117 18.25 -26.00 -42.57
C ILE A 117 18.49 -25.67 -44.05
N ILE A 118 17.42 -25.36 -44.79
CA ILE A 118 17.53 -24.97 -46.20
C ILE A 118 18.25 -23.62 -46.32
N ALA A 119 17.85 -22.62 -45.54
CA ALA A 119 18.45 -21.28 -45.59
C ALA A 119 19.96 -21.28 -45.31
N GLU A 120 20.44 -22.14 -44.41
CA GLU A 120 21.87 -22.28 -44.08
C GLU A 120 22.68 -22.84 -45.25
N SER A 121 22.08 -23.74 -46.03
CA SER A 121 22.75 -24.46 -47.11
C SER A 121 22.76 -23.72 -48.47
N LEU A 122 21.92 -22.67 -48.62
CA LEU A 122 21.81 -21.88 -49.87
C LEU A 122 23.12 -21.25 -50.36
N LYS A 123 24.05 -20.95 -49.45
CA LYS A 123 25.37 -20.40 -49.80
C LYS A 123 26.14 -21.32 -50.75
N GLY A 124 25.93 -22.65 -50.66
CA GLY A 124 26.56 -23.62 -51.54
C GLY A 124 25.99 -23.63 -52.98
N TRP A 125 24.75 -23.17 -53.17
CA TRP A 125 24.07 -23.15 -54.47
C TRP A 125 23.85 -21.75 -55.05
N ASN A 126 24.34 -20.70 -54.37
CA ASN A 126 24.15 -19.29 -54.76
C ASN A 126 22.68 -18.91 -55.01
N LEU A 127 21.76 -19.50 -54.25
CA LEU A 127 20.31 -19.28 -54.36
C LEU A 127 19.81 -18.31 -53.30
N VAL A 128 18.94 -17.38 -53.71
CA VAL A 128 18.24 -16.49 -52.78
C VAL A 128 16.91 -17.12 -52.38
N GLN A 129 16.61 -17.14 -51.08
CA GLN A 129 15.32 -17.61 -50.55
C GLN A 129 14.48 -16.44 -50.05
N LEU A 130 13.21 -16.43 -50.44
CA LEU A 130 12.20 -15.50 -49.95
C LEU A 130 11.06 -16.26 -49.25
N SER A 131 10.97 -16.15 -47.93
CA SER A 131 9.85 -16.68 -47.14
C SER A 131 8.76 -15.62 -46.95
N PHE A 132 7.51 -16.06 -46.82
CA PHE A 132 6.37 -15.18 -46.52
C PHE A 132 5.68 -15.52 -45.19
N ALA A 133 6.16 -16.54 -44.46
CA ALA A 133 5.48 -17.05 -43.26
C ALA A 133 6.43 -17.41 -42.09
N ALA A 134 7.74 -17.48 -42.30
CA ALA A 134 8.69 -17.78 -41.23
C ALA A 134 8.96 -16.55 -40.35
N THR A 135 8.33 -16.47 -39.18
CA THR A 135 8.43 -15.32 -38.25
C THR A 135 9.50 -15.46 -37.17
N THR A 136 10.13 -16.64 -37.04
CA THR A 136 11.13 -16.91 -35.99
C THR A 136 12.30 -15.90 -36.01
N PRO A 137 12.72 -15.37 -34.86
CA PRO A 137 13.81 -14.39 -34.79
C PRO A 137 15.19 -14.97 -35.15
N VAL A 138 15.39 -16.28 -35.00
CA VAL A 138 16.68 -16.96 -35.27
C VAL A 138 17.16 -16.75 -36.72
N LEU A 139 16.24 -16.59 -37.67
CA LEU A 139 16.56 -16.38 -39.10
C LEU A 139 17.08 -14.96 -39.42
N ALA A 140 17.15 -14.06 -38.44
CA ALA A 140 17.70 -12.72 -38.61
C ALA A 140 19.24 -12.70 -38.70
N ASP A 141 19.94 -13.73 -38.19
CA ASP A 141 21.40 -13.80 -38.19
C ASP A 141 21.97 -13.95 -39.61
N LYS A 142 22.44 -12.84 -40.19
CA LYS A 142 23.06 -12.82 -41.52
C LYS A 142 24.43 -13.47 -41.63
N LYS A 143 25.08 -13.80 -40.50
CA LYS A 143 26.30 -14.61 -40.54
C LYS A 143 25.98 -16.05 -40.91
N LYS A 144 24.85 -16.58 -40.43
CA LYS A 144 24.36 -17.93 -40.73
C LYS A 144 23.49 -17.98 -41.99
N TYR A 145 22.62 -16.99 -42.19
CA TYR A 145 21.61 -16.97 -43.26
C TYR A 145 21.77 -15.78 -44.23
N PRO A 146 22.90 -15.68 -44.97
CA PRO A 146 23.19 -14.50 -45.81
C PRO A 146 22.26 -14.33 -47.02
N TYR A 147 21.68 -15.41 -47.55
CA TYR A 147 20.81 -15.39 -48.74
C TYR A 147 19.31 -15.47 -48.41
N PHE A 148 18.94 -15.31 -47.14
CA PHE A 148 17.55 -15.41 -46.68
C PHE A 148 16.87 -14.03 -46.59
N PHE A 149 15.67 -13.90 -47.13
CA PHE A 149 14.79 -12.75 -46.99
C PHE A 149 13.40 -13.19 -46.59
N ARG A 150 12.64 -12.31 -45.94
CA ARG A 150 11.24 -12.56 -45.63
C ARG A 150 10.35 -11.35 -45.81
N THR A 151 9.16 -11.54 -46.40
CA THR A 151 8.14 -10.48 -46.54
C THR A 151 7.27 -10.30 -45.31
N VAL A 152 7.27 -11.25 -44.38
CA VAL A 152 6.56 -11.10 -43.10
C VAL A 152 7.49 -10.48 -42.04
N PRO A 153 7.01 -9.56 -41.21
CA PRO A 153 7.76 -9.10 -40.03
C PRO A 153 8.12 -10.26 -39.11
N SER A 154 9.25 -10.11 -38.41
CA SER A 154 9.68 -11.07 -37.39
C SER A 154 8.92 -10.87 -36.09
N ASP A 155 8.97 -11.85 -35.19
CA ASP A 155 8.41 -11.69 -33.85
C ASP A 155 9.15 -10.56 -33.07
N ASN A 156 10.42 -10.28 -33.37
CA ASN A 156 11.18 -9.16 -32.77
C ASN A 156 10.69 -7.78 -33.25
N ALA A 157 10.05 -7.69 -34.42
CA ALA A 157 9.53 -6.43 -34.94
C ALA A 157 8.45 -5.80 -34.05
N VAL A 158 7.90 -6.57 -33.10
CA VAL A 158 6.93 -6.13 -32.11
C VAL A 158 7.57 -5.30 -30.98
N ASN A 159 8.84 -5.56 -30.63
CA ASN A 159 9.49 -4.94 -29.47
C ASN A 159 9.62 -3.40 -29.60
N PRO A 160 10.08 -2.83 -30.74
CA PRO A 160 10.10 -1.38 -30.93
C PRO A 160 8.72 -0.74 -30.81
N ALA A 161 7.68 -1.44 -31.27
CA ALA A 161 6.30 -0.96 -31.17
C ALA A 161 5.83 -0.91 -29.71
N ILE A 162 6.09 -1.96 -28.92
CA ILE A 162 5.80 -2.00 -27.48
C ILE A 162 6.49 -0.84 -26.78
N VAL A 163 7.79 -0.63 -27.02
CA VAL A 163 8.54 0.47 -26.41
C VAL A 163 7.93 1.84 -26.73
N LYS A 164 7.52 2.08 -27.98
CA LYS A 164 6.82 3.32 -28.36
C LYS A 164 5.47 3.47 -27.67
N PHE A 165 4.74 2.36 -27.51
CA PHE A 165 3.48 2.33 -26.76
C PHE A 165 3.69 2.68 -25.28
N LEU A 166 4.69 2.09 -24.62
CA LEU A 166 5.05 2.41 -23.23
C LEU A 166 5.43 3.89 -23.07
N LYS A 167 6.23 4.44 -23.99
CA LYS A 167 6.62 5.86 -23.99
C LYS A 167 5.42 6.80 -24.15
N HIS A 168 4.42 6.43 -24.95
CA HIS A 168 3.20 7.22 -25.12
C HIS A 168 2.45 7.41 -23.79
N PHE A 169 2.29 6.34 -23.01
CA PHE A 169 1.65 6.36 -21.69
C PHE A 169 2.57 6.73 -20.53
N LYS A 170 3.84 7.04 -20.82
CA LYS A 170 4.88 7.40 -19.83
C LYS A 170 5.15 6.32 -18.78
N TRP A 171 4.94 5.05 -19.12
CA TRP A 171 5.29 3.92 -18.27
C TRP A 171 6.78 3.65 -18.35
N LYS A 172 7.45 3.64 -17.19
CA LYS A 172 8.89 3.47 -17.05
C LYS A 172 9.28 2.22 -16.28
N ARG A 173 8.32 1.55 -15.64
CA ARG A 173 8.53 0.33 -14.86
C ARG A 173 7.63 -0.79 -15.39
N VAL A 174 8.24 -1.87 -15.88
CA VAL A 174 7.52 -3.02 -16.48
C VAL A 174 8.02 -4.34 -15.92
N GLY A 175 7.19 -5.38 -15.92
CA GLY A 175 7.63 -6.75 -15.67
C GLY A 175 7.40 -7.63 -16.90
N THR A 176 8.25 -8.66 -17.04
CA THR A 176 8.18 -9.59 -18.17
C THR A 176 7.83 -10.99 -17.67
N LEU A 177 6.88 -11.65 -18.33
CA LEU A 177 6.49 -13.03 -18.04
C LEU A 177 6.63 -13.87 -19.31
N THR A 178 7.57 -14.81 -19.32
CA THR A 178 7.92 -15.58 -20.53
C THR A 178 7.82 -17.09 -20.31
N GLN A 179 7.21 -17.80 -21.26
CA GLN A 179 7.24 -19.25 -21.29
C GLN A 179 8.61 -19.75 -21.76
N ASP A 180 9.16 -20.80 -21.13
CA ASP A 180 10.49 -21.37 -21.42
C ASP A 180 10.55 -22.14 -22.76
N ILE A 181 10.32 -21.43 -23.87
CA ILE A 181 10.46 -21.94 -25.23
C ILE A 181 11.43 -21.03 -25.97
N GLN A 182 12.35 -21.61 -26.75
CA GLN A 182 13.40 -20.88 -27.47
C GLN A 182 12.85 -19.67 -28.24
N ARG A 183 11.74 -19.84 -28.97
CA ARG A 183 11.09 -18.77 -29.73
C ARG A 183 10.78 -17.53 -28.86
N PHE A 184 10.21 -17.71 -27.68
CA PHE A 184 9.85 -16.60 -26.78
C PHE A 184 11.06 -16.05 -26.03
N SER A 185 12.00 -16.90 -25.64
CA SER A 185 13.26 -16.47 -25.01
C SER A 185 14.06 -15.52 -25.89
N GLU A 186 14.14 -15.76 -27.21
CA GLU A 186 14.81 -14.85 -28.14
C GLU A 186 14.13 -13.47 -28.21
N VAL A 187 12.79 -13.44 -28.24
CA VAL A 187 12.02 -12.17 -28.25
C VAL A 187 12.19 -11.42 -26.94
N ARG A 188 12.22 -12.12 -25.79
CA ARG A 188 12.51 -11.52 -24.47
C ARG A 188 13.91 -10.91 -24.44
N ASN A 189 14.93 -11.61 -24.93
CA ASN A 189 16.30 -11.13 -24.90
C ASN A 189 16.47 -9.85 -25.74
N ASP A 190 15.82 -9.79 -26.90
CA ASP A 190 15.75 -8.59 -27.75
C ASP A 190 15.01 -7.45 -27.06
N LEU A 191 13.86 -7.74 -26.43
CA LEU A 191 13.07 -6.77 -25.67
C LEU A 191 13.87 -6.15 -24.52
N THR A 192 14.70 -6.92 -23.82
CA THR A 192 15.56 -6.40 -22.75
C THR A 192 16.48 -5.30 -23.27
N GLY A 193 17.12 -5.49 -24.43
CA GLY A 193 17.97 -4.46 -25.05
C GLY A 193 17.18 -3.21 -25.44
N GLU A 194 16.03 -3.38 -26.09
CA GLU A 194 15.16 -2.28 -26.52
C GLU A 194 14.61 -1.43 -25.35
N LEU A 195 14.31 -2.07 -24.22
CA LEU A 195 13.86 -1.40 -22.99
C LEU A 195 15.00 -0.61 -22.32
N GLU A 196 16.19 -1.19 -22.23
CA GLU A 196 17.39 -0.54 -21.69
C GLU A 196 17.79 0.70 -22.50
N ASP A 197 17.84 0.58 -23.84
CA ASP A 197 18.12 1.68 -24.76
C ASP A 197 17.11 2.83 -24.65
N SER A 198 15.92 2.52 -24.14
CA SER A 198 14.81 3.46 -23.96
C SER A 198 14.64 4.00 -22.54
N ALA A 199 15.56 3.68 -21.63
CA ALA A 199 15.52 4.05 -20.22
C ALA A 199 14.22 3.61 -19.50
N ILE A 200 13.68 2.45 -19.87
CA ILE A 200 12.56 1.79 -19.20
C ILE A 200 13.13 0.68 -18.33
N GLN A 201 12.85 0.73 -17.03
CA GLN A 201 13.34 -0.24 -16.06
C GLN A 201 12.48 -1.51 -16.07
N ILE A 202 13.14 -2.66 -16.14
CA ILE A 202 12.52 -3.95 -15.86
C ILE A 202 12.49 -4.15 -14.34
N ALA A 203 11.29 -4.15 -13.77
CA ALA A 203 11.06 -4.36 -12.34
C ALA A 203 11.34 -5.79 -11.91
N ASP A 204 10.91 -6.75 -12.75
CA ASP A 204 11.05 -8.16 -12.50
C ASP A 204 10.94 -8.95 -13.81
N THR A 205 11.62 -10.09 -13.87
CA THR A 205 11.60 -11.00 -15.02
C THR A 205 11.36 -12.40 -14.50
N GLU A 206 10.19 -12.93 -14.84
CA GLU A 206 9.82 -14.29 -14.46
C GLU A 206 9.66 -15.15 -15.70
N SER A 207 10.09 -16.41 -15.59
CA SER A 207 9.84 -17.42 -16.61
C SER A 207 9.21 -18.67 -16.01
N PHE A 208 8.45 -19.38 -16.84
CA PHE A 208 7.75 -20.59 -16.44
C PHE A 208 7.73 -21.62 -17.56
N SER A 209 7.75 -22.90 -17.20
CA SER A 209 7.58 -23.99 -18.17
C SER A 209 6.13 -24.48 -18.24
N ASN A 210 5.54 -24.86 -17.09
CA ASN A 210 4.21 -25.49 -17.02
C ASN A 210 3.21 -24.79 -16.09
N ASP A 211 3.68 -24.30 -14.93
CA ASP A 211 2.85 -23.63 -13.93
C ASP A 211 3.18 -22.13 -13.87
N PRO A 212 2.30 -21.25 -14.39
CA PRO A 212 2.53 -19.81 -14.34
C PRO A 212 2.17 -19.17 -12.99
N CYS A 213 1.41 -19.84 -12.11
CA CYS A 213 0.85 -19.21 -10.91
C CYS A 213 1.94 -18.75 -9.93
N SER A 214 3.03 -19.52 -9.78
CA SER A 214 4.14 -19.14 -8.90
C SER A 214 4.86 -17.86 -9.37
N SER A 215 5.07 -17.72 -10.67
CA SER A 215 5.62 -16.52 -11.30
C SER A 215 4.69 -15.32 -11.16
N VAL A 216 3.38 -15.49 -11.39
CA VAL A 216 2.38 -14.43 -11.20
C VAL A 216 2.37 -13.91 -9.75
N LYS A 217 2.45 -14.81 -8.76
CA LYS A 217 2.56 -14.45 -7.33
C LYS A 217 3.78 -13.59 -7.02
N LYS A 218 4.93 -13.88 -7.64
CA LYS A 218 6.15 -13.08 -7.45
C LYS A 218 6.03 -11.70 -8.09
N LEU A 219 5.46 -11.61 -9.30
CA LEU A 219 5.19 -10.32 -9.95
C LEU A 219 4.29 -9.43 -9.09
N LYS A 220 3.25 -10.00 -8.48
CA LYS A 220 2.41 -9.31 -7.49
C LYS A 220 3.20 -8.86 -6.27
N GLY A 221 4.02 -9.73 -5.70
CA GLY A 221 4.87 -9.43 -4.54
C GLY A 221 5.85 -8.26 -4.80
N ASN A 222 6.28 -8.08 -6.05
CA ASN A 222 7.18 -7.01 -6.48
C ASN A 222 6.46 -5.74 -6.98
N ASP A 223 5.14 -5.61 -6.76
CA ASP A 223 4.28 -4.49 -7.19
C ASP A 223 4.43 -4.17 -8.69
N VAL A 224 4.43 -5.21 -9.53
CA VAL A 224 4.49 -5.05 -10.99
C VAL A 224 3.09 -4.81 -11.54
N ARG A 225 2.89 -3.65 -12.18
CA ARG A 225 1.59 -3.22 -12.71
C ARG A 225 1.46 -3.33 -14.23
N ILE A 226 2.54 -3.10 -14.97
CA ILE A 226 2.59 -3.24 -16.42
C ILE A 226 3.30 -4.55 -16.76
N ILE A 227 2.58 -5.51 -17.33
CA ILE A 227 3.11 -6.86 -17.60
C ILE A 227 3.17 -7.13 -19.10
N ILE A 228 4.35 -7.51 -19.58
CA ILE A 228 4.58 -7.96 -20.96
C ILE A 228 4.70 -9.48 -20.94
N GLY A 229 3.67 -10.14 -21.47
CA GLY A 229 3.56 -11.59 -21.53
C GLY A 229 4.03 -12.17 -22.88
N GLN A 230 4.77 -13.27 -22.84
CA GLN A 230 5.19 -14.03 -24.01
C GLN A 230 4.97 -15.52 -23.77
N PHE A 231 3.83 -16.02 -24.20
CA PHE A 231 3.42 -17.40 -24.02
C PHE A 231 2.47 -17.82 -25.15
N ASP A 232 2.17 -19.11 -25.25
CA ASP A 232 1.20 -19.62 -26.20
C ASP A 232 -0.26 -19.46 -25.73
N GLU A 233 -1.20 -19.72 -26.65
CA GLU A 233 -2.65 -19.60 -26.43
C GLU A 233 -3.15 -20.48 -25.27
N HIS A 234 -2.56 -21.67 -25.10
CA HIS A 234 -2.96 -22.62 -24.06
C HIS A 234 -2.51 -22.15 -22.67
N MET A 235 -1.29 -21.62 -22.56
CA MET A 235 -0.77 -21.06 -21.32
C MET A 235 -1.41 -19.71 -20.98
N ALA A 236 -1.85 -18.93 -21.98
CA ALA A 236 -2.54 -17.67 -21.76
C ALA A 236 -3.77 -17.83 -20.86
N ALA A 237 -4.60 -18.86 -21.10
CA ALA A 237 -5.73 -19.17 -20.25
C ALA A 237 -5.29 -19.39 -18.79
N LYS A 238 -4.31 -20.26 -18.56
CA LYS A 238 -3.78 -20.54 -17.21
C LYS A 238 -3.22 -19.31 -16.52
N VAL A 239 -2.46 -18.47 -17.24
CA VAL A 239 -1.89 -17.22 -16.71
C VAL A 239 -2.99 -16.29 -16.22
N PHE A 240 -4.03 -16.05 -17.03
CA PHE A 240 -5.14 -15.18 -16.63
C PHE A 240 -6.00 -15.78 -15.51
N CYS A 241 -6.11 -17.11 -15.42
CA CYS A 241 -6.74 -17.77 -14.28
C CYS A 241 -5.97 -17.48 -12.98
N CYS A 242 -4.65 -17.68 -12.99
CA CYS A 242 -3.80 -17.35 -11.85
C CYS A 242 -3.86 -15.84 -11.52
N ALA A 243 -3.90 -14.97 -12.53
CA ALA A 243 -4.00 -13.53 -12.34
C ALA A 243 -5.34 -13.13 -11.72
N PHE A 244 -6.43 -13.83 -12.04
CA PHE A 244 -7.73 -13.64 -11.37
C PHE A 244 -7.65 -14.02 -9.89
N ASP A 245 -7.11 -15.19 -9.58
CA ASP A 245 -6.97 -15.69 -8.20
C ASP A 245 -6.05 -14.79 -7.35
N GLU A 246 -5.11 -14.12 -8.01
CA GLU A 246 -4.18 -13.17 -7.38
C GLU A 246 -4.64 -11.70 -7.48
N ASP A 247 -5.86 -11.39 -7.90
CA ASP A 247 -6.34 -10.01 -8.05
C ASP A 247 -5.41 -9.10 -8.90
N MET A 248 -4.72 -9.67 -9.88
CA MET A 248 -3.85 -8.98 -10.84
C MET A 248 -4.60 -8.57 -12.12
N TYR A 249 -5.76 -7.95 -11.95
CA TYR A 249 -6.61 -7.45 -13.03
C TYR A 249 -7.33 -6.15 -12.62
N GLY A 250 -8.09 -5.55 -13.54
CA GLY A 250 -8.83 -4.31 -13.30
C GLY A 250 -8.02 -3.04 -13.56
N SER A 251 -8.41 -1.92 -12.93
CA SER A 251 -7.90 -0.58 -13.27
C SER A 251 -6.43 -0.31 -12.91
N LYS A 252 -5.79 -1.21 -12.14
CA LYS A 252 -4.41 -1.04 -11.64
C LYS A 252 -3.36 -1.71 -12.52
N TYR A 253 -3.77 -2.66 -13.36
CA TYR A 253 -2.86 -3.53 -14.10
C TYR A 253 -3.09 -3.38 -15.61
N GLN A 254 -2.01 -3.48 -16.38
CA GLN A 254 -2.08 -3.56 -17.84
C GLN A 254 -1.32 -4.78 -18.33
N TRP A 255 -2.01 -5.64 -19.06
CA TRP A 255 -1.43 -6.78 -19.75
C TRP A 255 -1.16 -6.43 -21.21
N ILE A 256 0.04 -6.72 -21.69
CA ILE A 256 0.45 -6.66 -23.08
C ILE A 256 0.87 -8.08 -23.49
N ILE A 257 0.15 -8.68 -24.43
CA ILE A 257 0.35 -10.08 -24.83
C ILE A 257 0.39 -10.19 -26.37
N PRO A 258 0.81 -11.33 -26.93
CA PRO A 258 0.80 -11.51 -28.37
C PRO A 258 -0.63 -11.56 -28.92
N GLY A 259 -0.87 -10.88 -30.04
CA GLY A 259 -2.19 -10.75 -30.68
C GLY A 259 -2.42 -11.71 -31.85
N TRP A 260 -1.62 -12.78 -31.97
CA TRP A 260 -1.70 -13.73 -33.08
C TRP A 260 -2.53 -14.99 -32.77
N TYR A 261 -3.20 -15.05 -31.61
CA TYR A 261 -4.08 -16.14 -31.20
C TYR A 261 -5.29 -16.30 -32.12
N GLN A 262 -5.92 -17.47 -32.05
CA GLN A 262 -7.15 -17.71 -32.81
C GLN A 262 -8.30 -16.85 -32.29
N ALA A 263 -9.23 -16.49 -33.18
CA ALA A 263 -10.44 -15.80 -32.77
C ALA A 263 -11.22 -16.67 -31.77
N LEU A 264 -11.71 -16.07 -30.69
CA LEU A 264 -12.47 -16.76 -29.64
C LEU A 264 -11.64 -17.84 -28.90
N TRP A 265 -10.31 -17.72 -28.84
CA TRP A 265 -9.43 -18.69 -28.16
C TRP A 265 -9.84 -18.99 -26.70
N TRP A 266 -10.39 -18.01 -25.99
CA TRP A 266 -10.91 -18.15 -24.63
C TRP A 266 -12.11 -19.12 -24.51
N GLN A 267 -12.78 -19.49 -25.59
CA GLN A 267 -13.85 -20.49 -25.58
C GLN A 267 -13.31 -21.92 -25.52
N GLN A 268 -12.11 -22.15 -26.05
CA GLN A 268 -11.44 -23.47 -26.00
C GLN A 268 -10.76 -23.70 -24.63
N ALA A 269 -10.64 -22.67 -23.81
CA ALA A 269 -10.05 -22.69 -22.47
C ALA A 269 -10.88 -23.43 -21.40
N ASN A 270 -11.98 -24.11 -21.77
CA ASN A 270 -12.77 -24.98 -20.88
C ASN A 270 -11.98 -26.14 -20.27
N THR A 271 -10.71 -26.31 -20.66
CA THR A 271 -9.75 -27.27 -20.10
C THR A 271 -8.98 -26.73 -18.88
N SER A 272 -9.14 -25.46 -18.54
CA SER A 272 -8.55 -24.84 -17.35
C SER A 272 -9.46 -24.94 -16.12
N THR A 273 -8.89 -24.84 -14.92
CA THR A 273 -9.63 -24.93 -13.63
C THR A 273 -10.53 -23.73 -13.34
N CYS A 274 -10.59 -22.74 -14.24
CA CYS A 274 -11.28 -21.47 -14.03
C CYS A 274 -12.57 -21.38 -14.84
N SER A 275 -13.58 -20.71 -14.27
CA SER A 275 -14.80 -20.38 -15.00
C SER A 275 -14.49 -19.40 -16.14
N THR A 276 -15.15 -19.56 -17.29
CA THR A 276 -15.08 -18.62 -18.42
C THR A 276 -15.38 -17.18 -17.98
N LYS A 277 -16.29 -16.98 -17.02
CA LYS A 277 -16.64 -15.65 -16.51
C LYS A 277 -15.45 -14.97 -15.82
N ASN A 278 -14.73 -15.72 -14.98
CA ASN A 278 -13.56 -15.21 -14.25
C ASN A 278 -12.42 -14.91 -15.23
N LEU A 279 -12.21 -15.79 -16.21
CA LEU A 279 -11.23 -15.59 -17.28
C LEU A 279 -11.50 -14.30 -18.08
N LEU A 280 -12.74 -14.14 -18.55
CA LEU A 280 -13.17 -12.94 -19.28
C LEU A 280 -12.98 -11.67 -18.45
N THR A 281 -13.23 -11.74 -17.13
CA THR A 281 -13.04 -10.61 -16.21
C THR A 281 -11.57 -10.24 -16.06
N ALA A 282 -10.67 -11.23 -15.94
CA ALA A 282 -9.24 -11.00 -15.74
C ALA A 282 -8.53 -10.50 -17.00
N MET A 283 -8.96 -10.95 -18.17
CA MET A 283 -8.36 -10.56 -19.45
C MET A 283 -8.94 -9.25 -20.01
N GLU A 284 -10.00 -8.69 -19.42
CA GLU A 284 -10.61 -7.45 -19.91
C GLU A 284 -9.57 -6.33 -20.05
N GLY A 285 -9.52 -5.67 -21.21
CA GLY A 285 -8.61 -4.55 -21.47
C GLY A 285 -7.16 -4.92 -21.78
N TYR A 286 -6.79 -6.19 -21.95
CA TYR A 286 -5.45 -6.55 -22.40
C TYR A 286 -5.16 -5.95 -23.79
N ILE A 287 -3.88 -5.62 -24.04
CA ILE A 287 -3.40 -5.15 -25.34
C ILE A 287 -2.75 -6.31 -26.09
N GLY A 288 -3.32 -6.68 -27.23
CA GLY A 288 -2.76 -7.63 -28.17
C GLY A 288 -1.86 -6.93 -29.18
N VAL A 289 -0.68 -7.50 -29.44
CA VAL A 289 0.27 -6.95 -30.42
C VAL A 289 0.59 -7.98 -31.50
N ASP A 290 0.40 -7.61 -32.76
CA ASP A 290 0.60 -8.48 -33.93
C ASP A 290 0.91 -7.63 -35.17
N PHE A 291 1.38 -8.23 -36.25
CA PHE A 291 1.57 -7.51 -37.50
C PHE A 291 0.24 -7.33 -38.24
N GLU A 292 0.16 -6.30 -39.08
CA GLU A 292 -1.04 -6.04 -39.86
C GLU A 292 -1.10 -6.92 -41.13
N PRO A 293 -2.16 -7.71 -41.36
CA PRO A 293 -2.23 -8.59 -42.54
C PRO A 293 -2.40 -7.85 -43.87
N LEU A 294 -3.11 -6.73 -43.88
CA LEU A 294 -3.37 -5.89 -45.07
C LEU A 294 -3.38 -4.42 -44.68
N SER A 295 -2.86 -3.56 -45.57
CA SER A 295 -2.85 -2.12 -45.34
C SER A 295 -4.27 -1.54 -45.36
N THR A 296 -4.59 -0.70 -44.39
CA THR A 296 -5.85 0.07 -44.34
C THR A 296 -5.91 1.19 -45.39
N LYS A 297 -4.77 1.66 -45.88
CA LYS A 297 -4.66 2.75 -46.86
C LYS A 297 -5.30 2.39 -48.20
N GLN A 298 -6.16 3.26 -48.72
CA GLN A 298 -6.86 3.08 -50.01
C GLN A 298 -6.06 3.64 -51.20
N ILE A 299 -4.76 3.36 -51.26
CA ILE A 299 -3.91 3.78 -52.39
C ILE A 299 -3.73 2.66 -53.39
N LYS A 300 -3.58 3.01 -54.68
CA LYS A 300 -3.28 2.03 -55.72
C LYS A 300 -1.84 1.51 -55.53
N THR A 301 -1.73 0.20 -55.39
CA THR A 301 -0.46 -0.52 -55.20
C THR A 301 0.25 -0.75 -56.54
N ILE A 302 1.40 -1.43 -56.53
CA ILE A 302 2.16 -1.80 -57.74
C ILE A 302 1.34 -2.59 -58.77
N SER A 303 0.32 -3.34 -58.34
CA SER A 303 -0.56 -4.12 -59.23
C SER A 303 -1.68 -3.29 -59.86
N GLY A 304 -1.79 -2.00 -59.51
CA GLY A 304 -2.90 -1.13 -59.90
C GLY A 304 -4.18 -1.32 -59.08
N ARG A 305 -4.19 -2.25 -58.11
CA ARG A 305 -5.31 -2.51 -57.19
C ARG A 305 -5.11 -1.83 -55.84
N THR A 306 -6.20 -1.50 -55.16
CA THR A 306 -6.16 -1.15 -53.73
C THR A 306 -6.17 -2.41 -52.86
N PRO A 307 -5.72 -2.35 -51.59
CA PRO A 307 -5.78 -3.51 -50.69
C PRO A 307 -7.20 -4.10 -50.54
N GLN A 308 -8.24 -3.26 -50.51
CA GLN A 308 -9.63 -3.70 -50.39
C GLN A 308 -10.15 -4.36 -51.68
N GLN A 309 -9.72 -3.88 -52.85
CA GLN A 309 -10.04 -4.53 -54.13
C GLN A 309 -9.39 -5.91 -54.22
N TYR A 310 -8.11 -6.01 -53.82
CA TYR A 310 -7.40 -7.27 -53.74
C TYR A 310 -8.08 -8.26 -52.77
N GLU A 311 -8.47 -7.79 -51.58
CA GLU A 311 -9.15 -8.64 -50.60
C GLU A 311 -10.46 -9.21 -51.14
N LYS A 312 -11.23 -8.41 -51.88
CA LYS A 312 -12.44 -8.87 -52.55
C LYS A 312 -12.14 -9.96 -53.59
N GLU A 313 -11.16 -9.73 -54.46
CA GLU A 313 -10.75 -10.70 -55.50
C GLU A 313 -10.21 -12.01 -54.90
N TYR A 314 -9.44 -11.92 -53.82
CA TYR A 314 -8.95 -13.08 -53.08
C TYR A 314 -10.11 -13.91 -52.48
N ASN A 315 -11.07 -13.23 -51.86
CA ASN A 315 -12.26 -13.87 -51.30
C ASN A 315 -13.14 -14.54 -52.35
N GLU A 316 -13.23 -13.97 -53.55
CA GLU A 316 -13.92 -14.59 -54.70
C GLU A 316 -13.15 -15.81 -55.23
N LYS A 317 -11.81 -15.73 -55.32
CA LYS A 317 -10.96 -16.81 -55.87
C LYS A 317 -10.86 -18.04 -54.97
N ARG A 318 -10.90 -17.88 -53.64
CA ARG A 318 -10.67 -18.98 -52.68
C ARG A 318 -11.79 -20.02 -52.60
N ALA A 319 -12.97 -19.76 -53.20
CA ALA A 319 -14.06 -20.73 -53.40
C ALA A 319 -14.38 -21.65 -52.19
N GLY A 320 -14.37 -21.12 -50.97
CA GLY A 320 -14.72 -21.86 -49.73
C GLY A 320 -13.54 -22.30 -48.85
N VAL A 321 -12.29 -22.12 -49.26
CA VAL A 321 -11.10 -22.35 -48.41
C VAL A 321 -11.00 -21.26 -47.34
N GLU A 322 -10.66 -21.60 -46.09
CA GLU A 322 -10.46 -20.61 -45.02
C GLU A 322 -9.37 -19.59 -45.37
N PRO A 323 -9.57 -18.29 -45.05
CA PRO A 323 -8.58 -17.26 -45.33
C PRO A 323 -7.32 -17.43 -44.47
N SER A 324 -6.15 -17.30 -45.08
CA SER A 324 -4.86 -17.34 -44.37
C SER A 324 -4.32 -15.94 -44.13
N LYS A 325 -3.94 -15.60 -42.90
CA LYS A 325 -3.33 -14.28 -42.57
C LYS A 325 -2.07 -13.94 -43.38
N PHE A 326 -1.46 -14.93 -44.03
CA PHE A 326 -0.26 -14.76 -44.84
C PHE A 326 -0.54 -14.50 -46.34
N HIS A 327 -1.80 -14.47 -46.77
CA HIS A 327 -2.15 -14.36 -48.19
C HIS A 327 -1.59 -13.08 -48.85
N GLY A 328 -1.66 -11.94 -48.16
CA GLY A 328 -1.12 -10.66 -48.64
C GLY A 328 0.40 -10.67 -48.74
N TYR A 329 1.08 -11.29 -47.77
CA TYR A 329 2.54 -11.42 -47.73
C TYR A 329 3.08 -12.32 -48.85
N ALA A 330 2.34 -13.38 -49.20
CA ALA A 330 2.65 -14.21 -50.35
C ALA A 330 2.44 -13.46 -51.68
N TYR A 331 1.35 -12.70 -51.80
CA TYR A 331 1.07 -11.87 -52.98
C TYR A 331 2.19 -10.84 -53.22
N ASP A 332 2.58 -10.10 -52.19
CA ASP A 332 3.67 -9.13 -52.28
C ASP A 332 5.01 -9.82 -52.53
N GLY A 333 5.22 -11.05 -52.03
CA GLY A 333 6.41 -11.85 -52.29
C GLY A 333 6.64 -12.17 -53.78
N ILE A 334 5.57 -12.47 -54.53
CA ILE A 334 5.67 -12.68 -55.98
C ILE A 334 6.06 -11.39 -56.70
N TRP A 335 5.50 -10.24 -56.27
CA TRP A 335 5.89 -8.93 -56.81
C TRP A 335 7.34 -8.56 -56.47
N VAL A 336 7.84 -8.92 -55.28
CA VAL A 336 9.26 -8.76 -54.92
C VAL A 336 10.15 -9.57 -55.87
N ILE A 337 9.82 -10.85 -56.12
CA ILE A 337 10.57 -11.70 -57.04
C ILE A 337 10.58 -11.10 -58.45
N ALA A 338 9.41 -10.71 -58.96
CA ALA A 338 9.29 -10.11 -60.28
C ALA A 338 10.10 -8.81 -60.42
N LYS A 339 10.07 -7.94 -59.40
CA LYS A 339 10.84 -6.69 -59.37
C LYS A 339 12.34 -6.93 -59.27
N THR A 340 12.75 -7.93 -58.49
CA THR A 340 14.16 -8.35 -58.35
C THR A 340 14.70 -8.85 -59.69
N LEU A 341 13.97 -9.75 -60.36
CA LEU A 341 14.34 -10.27 -61.68
C LEU A 341 14.37 -9.16 -62.74
N HIS A 342 13.41 -8.24 -62.72
CA HIS A 342 13.37 -7.11 -63.64
C HIS A 342 14.62 -6.22 -63.50
N ARG A 343 15.02 -5.85 -62.28
CA ARG A 343 16.23 -5.08 -62.03
C ARG A 343 17.51 -5.84 -62.40
N ALA A 344 17.57 -7.14 -62.08
CA ALA A 344 18.69 -7.97 -62.48
C ALA A 344 18.83 -8.01 -64.01
N LEU A 345 17.73 -8.11 -64.75
CA LEU A 345 17.73 -8.04 -66.21
C LEU A 345 18.20 -6.67 -66.73
N GLU A 346 17.75 -5.57 -66.14
CA GLU A 346 18.23 -4.21 -66.50
C GLU A 346 19.74 -4.07 -66.29
N TYR A 347 20.26 -4.59 -65.17
CA TYR A 347 21.69 -4.62 -64.88
C TYR A 347 22.46 -5.47 -65.90
N LEU A 348 21.94 -6.64 -66.27
CA LEU A 348 22.55 -7.52 -67.26
C LEU A 348 22.52 -6.92 -68.69
N TYR A 349 21.45 -6.21 -69.05
CA TYR A 349 21.36 -5.54 -70.36
C TYR A 349 22.27 -4.31 -70.47
N SER A 350 22.48 -3.60 -69.35
CA SER A 350 23.35 -2.41 -69.30
C SER A 350 24.82 -2.75 -69.15
N SER A 351 25.15 -3.82 -68.42
CA SER A 351 26.47 -4.41 -68.40
C SER A 351 26.76 -5.00 -69.79
N LYS A 352 27.82 -4.58 -70.49
CA LYS A 352 28.22 -5.08 -71.82
C LYS A 352 28.57 -6.59 -71.86
N GLN A 353 28.19 -7.36 -70.85
CA GLN A 353 28.37 -8.81 -70.74
C GLN A 353 27.29 -9.56 -71.50
N ARG A 354 27.70 -10.55 -72.29
CA ARG A 354 26.80 -11.45 -73.05
C ARG A 354 26.06 -12.48 -72.16
N GLN A 355 26.02 -12.29 -70.85
CA GLN A 355 25.49 -13.28 -69.93
C GLN A 355 23.98 -13.14 -69.79
N ARG A 356 23.22 -14.16 -70.19
CA ARG A 356 21.76 -14.16 -70.09
C ARG A 356 21.36 -14.79 -68.76
N ILE A 357 20.18 -14.40 -68.26
CA ILE A 357 19.61 -14.99 -67.04
C ILE A 357 19.37 -16.51 -67.15
N GLN A 358 19.21 -17.00 -68.38
CA GLN A 358 19.05 -18.42 -68.71
C GLN A 358 20.34 -19.24 -68.52
N ASP A 359 21.50 -18.58 -68.57
CA ASP A 359 22.81 -19.22 -68.43
C ASP A 359 23.20 -19.42 -66.95
N PHE A 360 22.27 -19.19 -66.01
CA PHE A 360 22.51 -19.39 -64.57
C PHE A 360 22.95 -20.83 -64.30
N ASN A 361 23.92 -20.98 -63.40
CA ASN A 361 24.29 -22.26 -62.83
C ASN A 361 24.45 -22.04 -61.33
N TYR A 362 24.17 -23.05 -60.50
CA TYR A 362 24.30 -22.96 -59.05
C TYR A 362 25.73 -22.63 -58.57
N THR A 363 26.74 -22.73 -59.46
CA THR A 363 28.13 -22.30 -59.20
C THR A 363 28.40 -20.82 -59.49
N ASP A 364 27.47 -20.11 -60.13
CA ASP A 364 27.62 -18.71 -60.51
C ASP A 364 27.34 -17.76 -59.34
N HIS A 365 28.41 -17.47 -58.60
CA HIS A 365 28.39 -16.51 -57.50
C HIS A 365 28.04 -15.08 -57.95
N LYS A 366 28.35 -14.71 -59.20
CA LYS A 366 28.14 -13.35 -59.66
C LYS A 366 26.67 -13.08 -59.93
N LEU A 367 25.97 -13.98 -60.61
CA LEU A 367 24.52 -13.84 -60.80
C LEU A 367 23.77 -13.92 -59.47
N GLY A 368 24.18 -14.85 -58.58
CA GLY A 368 23.63 -14.94 -57.22
C GLY A 368 23.80 -13.64 -56.43
N LYS A 369 24.95 -12.97 -56.54
CA LYS A 369 25.18 -11.66 -55.91
C LYS A 369 24.31 -10.56 -56.53
N ILE A 370 24.12 -10.54 -57.85
CA ILE A 370 23.23 -9.57 -58.51
C ILE A 370 21.79 -9.72 -57.99
N PHE A 371 21.30 -10.95 -57.82
CA PHE A 371 19.96 -11.18 -57.24
C PHE A 371 19.89 -10.73 -55.78
N LEU A 372 20.94 -10.99 -54.99
CA LEU A 372 21.03 -10.57 -53.61
C LEU A 372 20.97 -9.04 -53.48
N ASP A 373 21.79 -8.33 -54.25
CA ASP A 373 21.88 -6.87 -54.24
C ASP A 373 20.56 -6.24 -54.74
N ALA A 374 19.99 -6.78 -55.84
CA ALA A 374 18.72 -6.31 -56.37
C ALA A 374 17.54 -6.52 -55.41
N MET A 375 17.55 -7.62 -54.63
CA MET A 375 16.55 -7.87 -53.60
C MET A 375 16.67 -6.85 -52.45
N ASN A 376 17.89 -6.57 -51.99
CA ASN A 376 18.14 -5.62 -50.91
C ASN A 376 17.68 -4.19 -51.24
N GLU A 377 17.76 -3.78 -52.50
CA GLU A 377 17.31 -2.45 -52.96
C GLU A 377 15.79 -2.34 -53.22
N THR A 378 15.02 -3.40 -52.93
CA THR A 378 13.58 -3.41 -53.19
C THR A 378 12.83 -2.39 -52.34
N ASN A 379 12.08 -1.50 -53.01
CA ASN A 379 11.17 -0.54 -52.38
C ASN A 379 9.94 -0.33 -53.28
N PHE A 380 8.75 -0.67 -52.79
CA PHE A 380 7.47 -0.34 -53.44
C PHE A 380 6.32 -0.44 -52.44
N PHE A 381 5.13 0.03 -52.84
CA PHE A 381 3.90 -0.11 -52.06
C PHE A 381 3.07 -1.30 -52.57
N GLY A 382 2.98 -2.34 -51.75
CA GLY A 382 2.20 -3.57 -51.98
C GLY A 382 0.86 -3.54 -51.23
N VAL A 383 0.16 -4.69 -51.21
CA VAL A 383 -1.15 -4.80 -50.54
C VAL A 383 -1.02 -4.80 -49.01
N THR A 384 0.14 -5.21 -48.50
CA THR A 384 0.47 -5.19 -47.07
C THR A 384 1.22 -3.90 -46.64
N GLY A 385 1.24 -2.87 -47.49
CA GLY A 385 1.91 -1.60 -47.23
C GLY A 385 3.26 -1.48 -47.93
N GLN A 386 4.16 -0.67 -47.37
CA GLN A 386 5.49 -0.48 -47.95
C GLN A 386 6.33 -1.76 -47.77
N VAL A 387 7.00 -2.19 -48.83
CA VAL A 387 7.89 -3.37 -48.84
C VAL A 387 9.32 -2.86 -48.99
N VAL A 388 10.04 -2.84 -47.87
CA VAL A 388 11.47 -2.46 -47.78
C VAL A 388 12.16 -3.47 -46.86
N PHE A 389 13.34 -3.91 -47.26
CA PHE A 389 14.17 -4.79 -46.46
C PHE A 389 15.30 -4.02 -45.77
N ARG A 390 15.57 -4.37 -44.52
CA ARG A 390 16.76 -3.95 -43.77
C ARG A 390 17.39 -5.22 -43.22
N ASN A 391 18.62 -5.52 -43.65
CA ASN A 391 19.30 -6.77 -43.30
C ASN A 391 18.38 -7.98 -43.54
N GLY A 392 17.73 -8.07 -44.70
CA GLY A 392 16.83 -9.16 -45.09
C GLY A 392 15.55 -9.36 -44.25
N GLU A 393 15.29 -8.50 -43.26
CA GLU A 393 14.01 -8.41 -42.57
C GLU A 393 13.14 -7.32 -43.19
N ARG A 394 11.83 -7.52 -43.18
CA ARG A 394 10.90 -6.50 -43.65
C ARG A 394 10.54 -5.53 -42.54
N MET A 395 10.65 -4.24 -42.85
CA MET A 395 10.08 -3.16 -42.05
C MET A 395 8.58 -3.09 -42.33
N GLY A 396 7.75 -3.54 -41.38
CA GLY A 396 6.30 -3.63 -41.53
C GLY A 396 5.51 -2.68 -40.62
N THR A 397 4.19 -2.87 -40.62
CA THR A 397 3.27 -2.19 -39.70
C THR A 397 2.83 -3.17 -38.62
N ILE A 398 2.90 -2.74 -37.36
CA ILE A 398 2.42 -3.47 -36.19
C ILE A 398 1.06 -2.90 -35.80
N LYS A 399 0.06 -3.74 -35.57
CA LYS A 399 -1.25 -3.35 -35.07
C LYS A 399 -1.33 -3.60 -33.56
N PHE A 400 -2.05 -2.72 -32.87
CA PHE A 400 -2.47 -2.91 -31.49
C PHE A 400 -3.96 -3.20 -31.46
N THR A 401 -4.35 -4.27 -30.78
CA THR A 401 -5.74 -4.60 -30.47
C THR A 401 -5.97 -4.50 -28.97
N GLN A 402 -7.19 -4.18 -28.57
CA GLN A 402 -7.62 -4.23 -27.18
C GLN A 402 -8.83 -5.14 -27.06
N PHE A 403 -8.83 -5.99 -26.04
CA PHE A 403 -10.00 -6.79 -25.71
C PHE A 403 -11.04 -5.97 -24.95
N GLN A 404 -12.22 -5.82 -25.53
CA GLN A 404 -13.33 -5.02 -25.02
C GLN A 404 -14.64 -5.81 -25.16
N ASP A 405 -15.35 -6.00 -24.05
CA ASP A 405 -16.70 -6.57 -24.04
C ASP A 405 -16.83 -7.90 -24.83
N GLY A 406 -15.83 -8.78 -24.74
CA GLY A 406 -15.86 -10.07 -25.45
C GLY A 406 -15.28 -10.08 -26.87
N LYS A 407 -14.67 -8.99 -27.35
CA LYS A 407 -14.12 -8.87 -28.71
C LYS A 407 -12.80 -8.10 -28.74
N GLU A 408 -11.93 -8.45 -29.67
CA GLU A 408 -10.72 -7.67 -29.96
C GLU A 408 -11.03 -6.53 -30.95
N VAL A 409 -10.67 -5.31 -30.57
CA VAL A 409 -10.87 -4.09 -31.37
C VAL A 409 -9.52 -3.46 -31.68
N LYS A 410 -9.28 -3.04 -32.92
CA LYS A 410 -8.05 -2.31 -33.29
C LYS A 410 -8.04 -0.94 -32.61
N VAL A 411 -6.97 -0.64 -31.86
CA VAL A 411 -6.79 0.62 -31.13
C VAL A 411 -5.63 1.47 -31.64
N GLY A 412 -4.74 0.91 -32.47
CA GLY A 412 -3.66 1.68 -33.06
C GLY A 412 -2.80 0.89 -34.04
N GLU A 413 -1.89 1.62 -34.68
CA GLU A 413 -0.88 1.06 -35.57
C GLU A 413 0.47 1.76 -35.37
N TYR A 414 1.55 1.00 -35.54
CA TYR A 414 2.93 1.49 -35.49
C TYR A 414 3.61 1.19 -36.82
N ASN A 415 4.18 2.22 -37.44
CA ASN A 415 4.90 2.10 -38.70
C ASN A 415 6.41 2.07 -38.44
N ALA A 416 7.05 0.93 -38.69
CA ALA A 416 8.48 0.75 -38.43
C ALA A 416 9.40 1.56 -39.37
N VAL A 417 8.93 1.97 -40.56
CA VAL A 417 9.71 2.78 -41.51
C VAL A 417 9.72 4.25 -41.08
N ALA A 418 8.57 4.76 -40.64
CA ALA A 418 8.42 6.16 -40.20
C ALA A 418 8.75 6.36 -38.71
N ASP A 419 8.89 5.28 -37.95
CA ASP A 419 9.09 5.29 -36.49
C ASP A 419 7.97 6.06 -35.74
N SER A 420 6.74 5.92 -36.22
CA SER A 420 5.56 6.64 -35.74
C SER A 420 4.47 5.69 -35.21
N LEU A 421 3.93 6.01 -34.03
CA LEU A 421 2.78 5.34 -33.43
C LEU A 421 1.53 6.21 -33.61
N GLU A 422 0.49 5.65 -34.21
CA GLU A 422 -0.81 6.28 -34.41
C GLU A 422 -1.86 5.52 -33.59
N LEU A 423 -2.41 6.16 -32.56
CA LEU A 423 -3.49 5.62 -31.75
C LEU A 423 -4.84 6.18 -32.20
N ILE A 424 -5.87 5.36 -32.14
CA ILE A 424 -7.25 5.73 -32.45
C ILE A 424 -7.90 6.16 -31.13
N ASN A 425 -7.84 7.46 -30.83
CA ASN A 425 -8.16 8.00 -29.50
C ASN A 425 -9.55 7.62 -28.95
N ASP A 426 -10.56 7.47 -29.82
CA ASP A 426 -11.94 7.19 -29.38
C ASP A 426 -12.21 5.70 -29.12
N THR A 427 -11.28 4.80 -29.46
CA THR A 427 -11.50 3.35 -29.31
C THR A 427 -10.83 2.75 -28.08
N ILE A 428 -9.68 3.26 -27.65
CA ILE A 428 -8.99 2.71 -26.47
C ILE A 428 -9.75 3.05 -25.18
N ARG A 429 -9.97 2.06 -24.31
CA ARG A 429 -10.69 2.21 -23.05
C ARG A 429 -9.87 1.62 -21.90
N PHE A 430 -9.86 2.31 -20.77
CA PHE A 430 -9.30 1.78 -19.54
C PHE A 430 -10.44 1.61 -18.53
N GLN A 431 -10.30 0.65 -17.64
CA GLN A 431 -11.27 0.39 -16.57
C GLN A 431 -11.28 1.53 -15.54
N GLY A 432 -10.16 2.26 -15.40
CA GLY A 432 -10.07 3.50 -14.62
C GLY A 432 -10.40 4.74 -15.44
N VAL A 433 -10.54 5.89 -14.75
CA VAL A 433 -10.69 7.21 -15.38
C VAL A 433 -9.41 7.62 -16.12
N GLU A 434 -8.26 7.18 -15.61
CA GLU A 434 -6.93 7.37 -16.20
C GLU A 434 -6.28 6.01 -16.49
N PRO A 435 -5.32 5.95 -17.43
CA PRO A 435 -4.50 4.76 -17.62
C PRO A 435 -3.81 4.34 -16.32
N PRO A 436 -3.59 3.03 -16.08
CA PRO A 436 -2.93 2.56 -14.87
C PRO A 436 -1.55 3.19 -14.71
N LYS A 437 -1.14 3.42 -13.45
CA LYS A 437 0.23 3.85 -13.13
C LYS A 437 1.15 2.64 -13.10
N ASP A 438 2.42 2.86 -13.41
CA ASP A 438 3.45 1.81 -13.48
C ASP A 438 3.99 1.37 -12.10
N GLN A 439 3.77 2.17 -11.06
CA GLN A 439 4.09 1.85 -9.67
C GLN A 439 3.12 2.51 -8.68
N THR A 440 3.04 1.97 -7.47
CA THR A 440 2.30 2.61 -6.39
C THR A 440 2.98 3.92 -5.97
N PHE A 441 2.24 5.03 -5.99
CA PHE A 441 2.78 6.31 -5.51
C PHE A 441 2.78 6.35 -3.98
N ILE A 442 3.94 6.59 -3.38
CA ILE A 442 4.07 6.69 -1.92
C ILE A 442 3.84 8.15 -1.51
N ARG A 443 2.81 8.37 -0.70
CA ARG A 443 2.51 9.68 -0.11
C ARG A 443 2.86 9.65 1.38
N GLU A 444 3.79 10.48 1.77
CA GLU A 444 4.13 10.65 3.19
C GLU A 444 3.05 11.45 3.90
N GLU A 445 2.58 10.96 5.04
CA GLU A 445 1.55 11.61 5.85
C GLU A 445 1.97 11.66 7.32
N ARG A 446 1.87 12.85 7.92
CA ARG A 446 2.25 13.05 9.32
C ARG A 446 1.10 12.64 10.24
N ARG A 447 1.40 11.83 11.26
CA ARG A 447 0.48 11.62 12.39
C ARG A 447 0.46 12.86 13.28
N GLN A 448 -0.60 13.66 13.18
CA GLN A 448 -0.77 14.93 13.88
C GLN A 448 -1.72 14.83 15.08
N ILE A 449 -1.65 15.81 15.99
CA ILE A 449 -2.57 15.92 17.12
C ILE A 449 -3.92 16.44 16.62
N TYR A 450 -5.02 15.82 17.06
CA TYR A 450 -6.36 16.28 16.70
C TYR A 450 -6.61 17.72 17.18
N LEU A 451 -6.90 18.63 16.24
CA LEU A 451 -7.19 20.03 16.55
C LEU A 451 -8.34 20.24 17.56
N PRO A 452 -9.45 19.46 17.52
CA PRO A 452 -10.49 19.55 18.55
C PRO A 452 -9.97 19.19 19.95
N LEU A 453 -9.14 18.16 20.08
CA LEU A 453 -8.54 17.74 21.36
C LEU A 453 -7.64 18.85 21.92
N TYR A 454 -6.77 19.41 21.06
CA TYR A 454 -5.90 20.53 21.45
C TYR A 454 -6.70 21.75 21.93
N SER A 455 -7.79 22.08 21.23
CA SER A 455 -8.66 23.21 21.57
C SER A 455 -9.35 23.03 22.93
N ILE A 456 -9.89 21.83 23.20
CA ILE A 456 -10.56 21.53 24.47
C ILE A 456 -9.58 21.61 25.65
N LEU A 457 -8.40 20.98 25.54
CA LEU A 457 -7.42 21.01 26.64
C LEU A 457 -6.81 22.40 26.85
N SER A 458 -6.65 23.17 25.77
CA SER A 458 -6.20 24.57 25.84
C SER A 458 -7.21 25.45 26.59
N THR A 459 -8.50 25.33 26.29
CA THR A 459 -9.54 26.11 27.00
C THR A 459 -9.62 25.78 28.49
N LEU A 460 -9.52 24.50 28.87
CA LEU A 460 -9.47 24.09 30.27
C LEU A 460 -8.22 24.64 30.99
N THR A 461 -7.08 24.69 30.30
CA THR A 461 -5.84 25.27 30.80
C THR A 461 -5.96 26.78 31.03
N ILE A 462 -6.64 27.51 30.13
CA ILE A 462 -6.92 28.95 30.29
C ILE A 462 -7.76 29.21 31.54
N ILE A 463 -8.79 28.40 31.79
CA ILE A 463 -9.61 28.49 33.01
C ILE A 463 -8.74 28.32 34.26
N GLY A 464 -7.83 27.33 34.26
CA GLY A 464 -6.85 27.11 35.32
C GLY A 464 -5.92 28.33 35.55
N MET A 465 -5.44 28.96 34.48
CA MET A 465 -4.61 30.17 34.53
C MET A 465 -5.34 31.38 35.10
N ILE A 466 -6.62 31.58 34.73
CA ILE A 466 -7.46 32.67 35.28
C ILE A 466 -7.69 32.44 36.78
N MET A 467 -7.98 31.20 37.18
CA MET A 467 -8.14 30.83 38.59
C MET A 467 -6.84 31.08 39.39
N ALA A 468 -5.68 30.65 38.86
CA ALA A 468 -4.37 30.89 39.48
C ALA A 468 -4.09 32.40 39.65
N SER A 469 -4.37 33.20 38.62
CA SER A 469 -4.22 34.66 38.64
C SER A 469 -5.11 35.31 39.70
N THR A 470 -6.34 34.82 39.86
CA THR A 470 -7.28 35.27 40.90
C THR A 470 -6.76 34.96 42.30
N PHE A 471 -6.23 33.75 42.55
CA PHE A 471 -5.62 33.39 43.82
C PHE A 471 -4.35 34.21 44.11
N LEU A 472 -3.55 34.51 43.08
CA LEU A 472 -2.36 35.35 43.23
C LEU A 472 -2.75 36.76 43.66
N PHE A 473 -3.72 37.37 42.97
CA PHE A 473 -4.24 38.69 43.31
C PHE A 473 -4.80 38.72 44.74
N PHE A 474 -5.60 37.71 45.12
CA PHE A 474 -6.14 37.57 46.47
C PHE A 474 -5.05 37.49 47.54
N ASN A 475 -4.01 36.68 47.31
CA ASN A 475 -2.89 36.50 48.25
C ASN A 475 -2.05 37.77 48.40
N ILE A 476 -1.84 38.52 47.30
CA ILE A 476 -1.10 39.80 47.34
C ILE A 476 -1.91 40.88 48.05
N LYS A 477 -3.19 41.03 47.72
CA LYS A 477 -4.07 42.05 48.33
C LYS A 477 -4.17 41.89 49.84
N ASN A 478 -4.35 40.66 50.31
CA ASN A 478 -4.57 40.36 51.73
C ASN A 478 -3.27 39.97 52.48
N ARG A 479 -2.08 40.23 51.93
CA ARG A 479 -0.79 39.81 52.49
C ARG A 479 -0.52 40.27 53.93
N ASN A 480 -1.11 41.40 54.32
CA ASN A 480 -0.92 41.98 55.66
C ASN A 480 -1.86 41.38 56.71
N GLN A 481 -2.91 40.65 56.32
CA GLN A 481 -3.82 40.00 57.24
C GLN A 481 -3.12 38.84 57.98
N LYS A 482 -3.44 38.67 59.26
CA LYS A 482 -2.75 37.72 60.16
C LYS A 482 -2.76 36.28 59.64
N LEU A 483 -3.88 35.82 59.07
CA LEU A 483 -4.03 34.46 58.52
C LEU A 483 -3.04 34.20 57.36
N ILE A 484 -2.97 35.11 56.39
CA ILE A 484 -2.10 34.98 55.21
C ILE A 484 -0.64 35.24 55.58
N LYS A 485 -0.37 36.20 56.46
CA LYS A 485 0.97 36.51 56.97
C LYS A 485 1.61 35.32 57.69
N MET A 486 0.84 34.55 58.47
CA MET A 486 1.34 33.33 59.13
C MET A 486 1.57 32.16 58.16
N SER A 487 0.84 32.10 57.05
CA SER A 487 1.01 31.10 55.98
C SER A 487 2.22 31.38 55.05
N SER A 488 3.09 32.36 55.34
CA SER A 488 4.25 32.72 54.50
C SER A 488 3.83 33.13 53.06
N PRO A 489 3.40 34.38 52.85
CA PRO A 489 2.76 34.82 51.60
C PRO A 489 3.68 34.69 50.37
N TYR A 490 4.99 34.85 50.54
CA TYR A 490 5.96 34.69 49.44
C TYR A 490 6.06 33.24 48.94
N MET A 491 5.95 32.25 49.83
CA MET A 491 5.93 30.83 49.44
C MET A 491 4.65 30.47 48.69
N ASN A 492 3.50 31.00 49.15
CA ASN A 492 2.23 30.85 48.44
C ASN A 492 2.29 31.45 47.02
N ASN A 493 2.94 32.61 46.85
CA ASN A 493 3.15 33.20 45.52
C ASN A 493 4.01 32.29 44.62
N LEU A 494 5.08 31.69 45.15
CA LEU A 494 5.92 30.75 44.38
C LEU A 494 5.16 29.49 43.96
N ILE A 495 4.28 28.95 44.81
CA ILE A 495 3.42 27.82 44.45
C ILE A 495 2.51 28.19 43.27
N ILE A 496 1.90 29.38 43.28
CA ILE A 496 1.03 29.83 42.20
C ILE A 496 1.84 30.08 40.91
N LEU A 497 2.99 30.75 40.99
CA LEU A 497 3.86 31.01 39.84
C LEU A 497 4.36 29.71 39.21
N GLY A 498 4.75 28.72 40.02
CA GLY A 498 5.11 27.39 39.54
C GLY A 498 3.93 26.69 38.85
N GLY A 499 2.72 26.80 39.39
CA GLY A 499 1.50 26.31 38.75
C GLY A 499 1.19 26.98 37.40
N MET A 500 1.36 28.30 37.30
CA MET A 500 1.18 29.04 36.04
C MET A 500 2.20 28.61 34.98
N LEU A 501 3.46 28.40 35.37
CA LEU A 501 4.50 27.86 34.47
C LEU A 501 4.17 26.43 34.01
N SER A 502 3.67 25.58 34.90
CA SER A 502 3.23 24.22 34.55
C SER A 502 2.05 24.25 33.55
N TYR A 503 1.07 25.14 33.73
CA TYR A 503 0.00 25.31 32.74
C TYR A 503 0.53 25.81 31.39
N ALA A 504 1.51 26.72 31.38
CA ALA A 504 2.11 27.22 30.14
C ALA A 504 2.78 26.09 29.32
N SER A 505 3.32 25.07 29.97
CA SER A 505 3.94 23.92 29.27
C SER A 505 2.96 23.14 28.40
N ILE A 506 1.67 23.07 28.76
CA ILE A 506 0.64 22.32 28.01
C ILE A 506 0.44 22.91 26.61
N PHE A 507 0.43 24.24 26.48
CA PHE A 507 0.33 24.89 25.17
C PHE A 507 1.51 24.50 24.28
N LEU A 508 2.71 24.45 24.86
CA LEU A 508 3.91 24.06 24.13
C LEU A 508 3.86 22.59 23.71
N PHE A 509 3.39 21.68 24.55
CA PHE A 509 3.28 20.25 24.21
C PHE A 509 2.35 19.96 23.03
N GLY A 510 1.30 20.75 22.84
CA GLY A 510 0.36 20.53 21.73
C GLY A 510 0.76 21.17 20.39
N LEU A 511 1.85 21.95 20.34
CA LEU A 511 2.38 22.52 19.09
C LEU A 511 3.20 21.50 18.31
N ASP A 512 2.58 20.63 17.52
CA ASP A 512 3.32 19.70 16.66
C ASP A 512 3.93 20.39 15.42
N GLY A 513 4.66 19.63 14.59
CA GLY A 513 5.27 20.14 13.37
C GLY A 513 4.26 20.55 12.27
N SER A 514 2.95 20.41 12.48
CA SER A 514 1.92 20.91 11.54
C SER A 514 1.75 22.42 11.67
N PHE A 515 1.87 22.95 12.89
CA PHE A 515 1.75 24.38 13.18
C PHE A 515 3.07 25.12 13.06
N VAL A 516 4.19 24.39 13.10
CA VAL A 516 5.51 24.97 13.36
C VAL A 516 6.56 24.39 12.41
N SER A 517 7.48 25.24 11.95
CA SER A 517 8.60 24.83 11.09
C SER A 517 9.55 23.85 11.79
N ALA A 518 10.31 23.05 11.02
CA ALA A 518 11.24 22.06 11.57
C ALA A 518 12.25 22.66 12.57
N ASN A 519 12.84 23.81 12.23
CA ASN A 519 13.83 24.48 13.08
C ASN A 519 13.20 24.99 14.38
N THR A 520 11.99 25.53 14.29
CA THR A 520 11.26 26.00 15.47
C THR A 520 10.81 24.81 16.34
N PHE A 521 10.48 23.66 15.75
CA PHE A 521 10.14 22.45 16.50
C PHE A 521 11.30 21.97 17.40
N GLU A 522 12.54 21.99 16.91
CA GLU A 522 13.73 21.65 17.73
C GLU A 522 13.88 22.59 18.94
N THR A 523 13.68 23.89 18.72
CA THR A 523 13.70 24.86 19.84
C THR A 523 12.57 24.61 20.83
N LEU A 524 11.37 24.25 20.35
CA LEU A 524 10.23 23.92 21.21
C LEU A 524 10.48 22.67 22.05
N CYS A 525 11.13 21.64 21.50
CA CYS A 525 11.53 20.44 22.27
C CYS A 525 12.31 20.82 23.53
N THR A 526 13.27 21.74 23.38
CA THR A 526 14.07 22.24 24.49
C THR A 526 13.22 23.05 25.47
N VAL A 527 12.48 24.06 24.97
CA VAL A 527 11.70 24.97 25.82
C VAL A 527 10.62 24.23 26.63
N ARG A 528 9.97 23.20 26.07
CA ARG A 528 8.98 22.35 26.76
C ARG A 528 9.55 21.76 28.05
N THR A 529 10.70 21.09 27.94
CA THR A 529 11.37 20.41 29.06
C THR A 529 11.78 21.42 30.13
N TRP A 530 12.28 22.58 29.73
CA TRP A 530 12.71 23.65 30.64
C TRP A 530 11.55 24.24 31.44
N ILE A 531 10.47 24.65 30.77
CA ILE A 531 9.32 25.28 31.44
C ILE A 531 8.66 24.31 32.43
N LEU A 532 8.47 23.05 32.05
CA LEU A 532 7.88 22.04 32.93
C LEU A 532 8.76 21.79 34.17
N THR A 533 10.08 21.64 33.98
CA THR A 533 11.02 21.37 35.07
C THR A 533 11.11 22.55 36.05
N VAL A 534 11.19 23.79 35.56
CA VAL A 534 11.23 25.00 36.39
C VAL A 534 9.90 25.21 37.12
N GLY A 535 8.77 25.01 36.46
CA GLY A 535 7.43 25.11 37.05
C GLY A 535 7.23 24.11 38.19
N TYR A 536 7.55 22.85 37.96
CA TYR A 536 7.49 21.78 38.97
C TYR A 536 8.36 22.12 40.19
N THR A 537 9.63 22.49 39.96
CA THR A 537 10.60 22.72 41.05
C THR A 537 10.22 23.91 41.91
N THR A 538 9.73 24.98 41.28
CA THR A 538 9.29 26.18 41.99
C THR A 538 8.07 25.88 42.86
N ALA A 539 7.08 25.15 42.33
CA ALA A 539 5.87 24.78 43.07
C ALA A 539 6.16 23.77 44.19
N PHE A 540 6.80 22.65 43.87
CA PHE A 540 7.10 21.59 44.82
C PHE A 540 8.12 22.04 45.87
N GLY A 541 9.18 22.76 45.47
CA GLY A 541 10.18 23.30 46.37
C GLY A 541 9.59 24.25 47.42
N ALA A 542 8.64 25.10 47.02
CA ALA A 542 7.93 25.99 47.95
C ALA A 542 7.04 25.23 48.94
N MET A 543 6.33 24.18 48.49
CA MET A 543 5.59 23.27 49.38
C MET A 543 6.53 22.55 50.35
N PHE A 544 7.63 22.02 49.84
CA PHE A 544 8.66 21.34 50.62
C PHE A 544 9.27 22.26 51.69
N ALA A 545 9.69 23.47 51.34
CA ALA A 545 10.29 24.43 52.27
C ALA A 545 9.33 24.83 53.40
N LYS A 546 8.04 24.93 53.10
CA LYS A 546 6.99 25.16 54.11
C LYS A 546 6.87 23.99 55.08
N THR A 547 6.76 22.77 54.58
CA THR A 547 6.67 21.56 55.42
C THR A 547 7.94 21.37 56.27
N TRP A 548 9.10 21.63 55.70
CA TRP A 548 10.39 21.61 56.41
C TRP A 548 10.44 22.63 57.56
N ARG A 549 9.97 23.87 57.33
CA ARG A 549 9.88 24.90 58.38
C ARG A 549 9.03 24.41 59.56
N VAL A 550 7.90 23.76 59.29
CA VAL A 550 7.03 23.19 60.34
C VAL A 550 7.82 22.13 61.11
N HIS A 551 8.37 21.12 60.44
CA HIS A 551 9.17 20.07 61.08
C HIS A 551 10.33 20.63 61.94
N ALA A 552 11.07 21.61 61.42
CA ALA A 552 12.20 22.23 62.13
C ALA A 552 11.80 23.00 63.41
N ILE A 553 10.59 23.56 63.44
CA ILE A 553 10.05 24.25 64.62
C ILE A 553 9.67 23.25 65.72
N PHE A 554 9.10 22.09 65.39
CA PHE A 554 8.60 21.13 66.38
C PHE A 554 9.66 20.18 66.94
N LYS A 555 10.70 19.84 66.16
CA LYS A 555 11.75 18.91 66.61
C LYS A 555 12.77 19.53 67.58
N ASN A 556 12.90 20.86 67.61
CA ASN A 556 13.89 21.56 68.43
C ASN A 556 13.27 22.21 69.70
N VAL A 557 12.96 21.37 70.70
CA VAL A 557 12.32 21.79 71.97
C VAL A 557 13.22 22.70 72.85
N LYS A 558 14.54 22.75 72.62
CA LYS A 558 15.51 23.45 73.49
C LYS A 558 15.83 24.91 73.14
N MET A 559 15.27 25.48 72.07
CA MET A 559 15.58 26.87 71.67
C MET A 559 14.38 27.80 71.92
N LYS A 560 14.55 28.81 72.79
CA LYS A 560 13.62 29.94 72.95
C LYS A 560 13.26 30.50 71.57
N LYS A 561 11.97 30.42 71.19
CA LYS A 561 11.31 30.95 69.96
C LYS A 561 12.25 31.56 68.91
N LYS A 562 12.93 30.73 68.09
CA LYS A 562 13.69 31.22 66.94
C LYS A 562 12.74 31.47 65.77
N ILE A 563 12.50 32.73 65.41
CA ILE A 563 11.70 33.11 64.23
C ILE A 563 12.52 32.82 62.97
N ILE A 564 12.16 31.76 62.23
CA ILE A 564 12.74 31.50 60.90
C ILE A 564 12.10 32.47 59.90
N LYS A 565 12.92 33.33 59.28
CA LYS A 565 12.50 34.30 58.26
C LYS A 565 12.28 33.62 56.91
N ASP A 566 11.30 34.09 56.15
CA ASP A 566 10.96 33.59 54.80
C ASP A 566 12.14 33.66 53.80
N GLN A 567 13.10 34.58 54.01
CA GLN A 567 14.34 34.66 53.24
C GLN A 567 15.14 33.35 53.26
N LYS A 568 15.20 32.65 54.40
CA LYS A 568 15.91 31.36 54.50
C LYS A 568 15.20 30.25 53.74
N LEU A 569 13.86 30.29 53.70
CA LEU A 569 13.08 29.33 52.92
C LEU A 569 13.28 29.58 51.41
N LEU A 570 13.35 30.86 50.98
CA LEU A 570 13.63 31.20 49.58
C LEU A 570 15.00 30.69 49.12
N VAL A 571 16.02 30.72 49.99
CA VAL A 571 17.35 30.16 49.69
C VAL A 571 17.27 28.64 49.46
N ILE A 572 16.47 27.90 50.24
CA ILE A 572 16.28 26.46 50.04
C ILE A 572 15.65 26.17 48.67
N VAL A 573 14.58 26.90 48.32
CA VAL A 573 13.91 26.75 47.02
C VAL A 573 14.83 27.14 45.86
N GLY A 574 15.56 28.25 45.99
CA GLY A 574 16.54 28.70 45.00
C GLY A 574 17.69 27.70 44.81
N GLY A 575 18.15 27.04 45.88
CA GLY A 575 19.15 25.98 45.80
C GLY A 575 18.66 24.75 45.02
N MET A 576 17.40 24.33 45.23
CA MET A 576 16.79 23.24 44.45
C MET A 576 16.67 23.61 42.97
N LEU A 577 16.20 24.83 42.70
CA LEU A 577 16.09 25.35 41.33
C LEU A 577 17.45 25.43 40.63
N LEU A 578 18.50 25.84 41.34
CA LEU A 578 19.86 25.90 40.79
C LEU A 578 20.35 24.51 40.35
N ILE A 579 20.08 23.46 41.13
CA ILE A 579 20.45 22.08 40.77
C ILE A 579 19.77 21.69 39.44
N ASP A 580 18.47 21.95 39.29
CA ASP A 580 17.75 21.64 38.05
C ASP A 580 18.25 22.44 36.85
N LEU A 581 18.55 23.72 37.03
CA LEU A 581 19.14 24.54 35.97
C LEU A 581 20.50 24.00 35.53
N CYS A 582 21.35 23.58 36.47
CA CYS A 582 22.63 22.94 36.15
C CYS A 582 22.42 21.64 35.36
N ILE A 583 21.48 20.77 35.76
CA ILE A 583 21.18 19.53 35.05
C ILE A 583 20.72 19.82 33.61
N LEU A 584 19.79 20.77 33.42
CA LEU A 584 19.26 21.12 32.10
C LEU A 584 20.31 21.78 31.19
N ILE A 585 21.16 22.66 31.73
CA ILE A 585 22.26 23.28 30.97
C ILE A 585 23.26 22.21 30.53
N CYS A 586 23.66 21.31 31.44
CA CYS A 586 24.55 20.21 31.10
C CYS A 586 23.93 19.30 30.03
N TRP A 587 22.64 18.98 30.15
CA TRP A 587 21.93 18.19 29.14
C TRP A 587 21.96 18.88 27.77
N GLN A 588 21.62 20.17 27.72
CA GLN A 588 21.59 20.94 26.47
C GLN A 588 22.96 21.07 25.79
N ILE A 589 24.04 21.19 26.56
CA ILE A 589 25.40 21.34 26.03
C ILE A 589 25.97 20.01 25.55
N VAL A 590 25.74 18.93 26.32
CA VAL A 590 26.34 17.62 26.05
C VAL A 590 25.58 16.82 25.00
N ASP A 591 24.24 16.77 25.07
CA ASP A 591 23.40 15.96 24.18
C ASP A 591 22.04 16.65 23.95
N PRO A 592 21.99 17.70 23.12
CA PRO A 592 20.78 18.49 22.90
C PRO A 592 19.67 17.66 22.25
N LEU A 593 18.42 17.95 22.62
CA LEU A 593 17.23 17.35 22.00
C LEU A 593 17.10 17.80 20.56
N LYS A 594 17.00 16.84 19.62
CA LYS A 594 16.83 17.09 18.19
C LYS A 594 15.54 16.45 17.68
N ARG A 595 15.10 16.90 16.50
CA ARG A 595 13.99 16.28 15.80
C ARG A 595 14.47 14.96 15.16
N THR A 596 13.82 13.86 15.50
CA THR A 596 13.94 12.58 14.82
C THR A 596 12.61 12.22 14.16
N VAL A 597 12.65 11.50 13.05
CA VAL A 597 11.46 11.04 12.33
C VAL A 597 11.44 9.53 12.37
N GLU A 598 10.33 8.97 12.83
CA GLU A 598 10.06 7.55 12.82
C GLU A 598 9.02 7.26 11.72
N GLU A 599 9.41 6.41 10.77
CA GLU A 599 8.57 6.00 9.64
C GLU A 599 7.86 4.68 9.97
N TYR A 600 6.57 4.64 9.71
CA TYR A 600 5.74 3.43 9.86
C TYR A 600 5.54 2.73 8.51
N ASN A 601 5.06 1.49 8.58
CA ASN A 601 4.75 0.67 7.40
C ASN A 601 3.71 1.34 6.49
N LEU A 602 3.74 0.99 5.21
CA LEU A 602 2.81 1.49 4.21
C LEU A 602 1.38 1.02 4.50
N GLU A 603 0.45 1.97 4.47
CA GLU A 603 -0.99 1.77 4.62
C GLU A 603 -1.69 2.05 3.28
N PRO A 604 -2.72 1.28 2.89
CA PRO A 604 -3.49 1.57 1.69
C PRO A 604 -4.32 2.86 1.86
N ASP A 605 -4.52 3.63 0.79
CA ASP A 605 -5.37 4.83 0.83
C ASP A 605 -6.80 4.47 1.26
N PRO A 606 -7.37 5.10 2.31
CA PRO A 606 -8.74 4.85 2.76
C PRO A 606 -9.80 5.11 1.69
N ALA A 607 -9.51 5.98 0.73
CA ALA A 607 -10.40 6.28 -0.40
C ALA A 607 -10.26 5.27 -1.56
N GLY A 608 -9.43 4.23 -1.42
CA GLY A 608 -9.24 3.18 -2.42
C GLY A 608 -8.46 3.62 -3.67
N ARG A 609 -7.81 4.79 -3.66
CA ARG A 609 -6.97 5.23 -4.78
C ARG A 609 -5.65 4.46 -4.78
N ASP A 610 -4.96 4.51 -5.92
CA ASP A 610 -3.65 3.88 -6.13
C ASP A 610 -2.50 4.68 -5.51
N ILE A 611 -2.62 4.96 -4.22
CA ILE A 611 -1.64 5.67 -3.41
C ILE A 611 -1.41 4.81 -2.17
N ALA A 612 -0.14 4.54 -1.86
CA ALA A 612 0.25 3.98 -0.57
C ALA A 612 0.64 5.14 0.34
N ILE A 613 0.08 5.18 1.54
CA ILE A 613 0.37 6.20 2.53
C ILE A 613 1.50 5.69 3.41
N ARG A 614 2.56 6.48 3.58
CA ARG A 614 3.61 6.22 4.56
C ARG A 614 3.40 7.14 5.76
N PRO A 615 2.89 6.64 6.90
CA PRO A 615 2.75 7.45 8.09
C PRO A 615 4.12 7.73 8.69
N PHE A 616 4.34 8.94 9.19
CA PHE A 616 5.52 9.26 9.98
C PHE A 616 5.16 10.09 11.22
N LEU A 617 5.96 9.92 12.28
CA LEU A 617 5.85 10.66 13.54
C LEU A 617 7.17 11.36 13.85
N GLU A 618 7.07 12.57 14.39
CA GLU A 618 8.22 13.40 14.78
C GLU A 618 8.43 13.28 16.29
N HIS A 619 9.62 12.83 16.69
CA HIS A 619 10.02 12.72 18.09
C HIS A 619 11.07 13.79 18.44
N CYS A 620 11.09 14.18 19.72
CA CYS A 620 12.11 15.04 20.31
C CYS A 620 13.09 14.16 21.08
N GLU A 621 14.13 13.67 20.42
CA GLU A 621 15.03 12.67 20.98
C GLU A 621 16.49 13.09 20.87
N ASN A 622 17.30 12.49 21.73
CA ASN A 622 18.75 12.59 21.69
C ASN A 622 19.35 11.19 21.84
N THR A 623 20.66 11.08 21.69
CA THR A 623 21.33 9.77 21.63
C THR A 623 21.23 8.97 22.93
N HIS A 624 21.27 9.65 24.09
CA HIS A 624 21.27 9.01 25.40
C HIS A 624 20.04 9.40 26.25
N MET A 625 18.85 9.47 25.64
CA MET A 625 17.63 9.99 26.29
C MET A 625 17.28 9.26 27.59
N THR A 626 17.45 7.93 27.62
CA THR A 626 17.14 7.10 28.79
C THR A 626 17.99 7.44 30.00
N ILE A 627 19.27 7.78 29.80
CA ILE A 627 20.21 8.15 30.87
C ILE A 627 19.80 9.50 31.46
N TRP A 628 19.56 10.50 30.61
CA TRP A 628 19.17 11.84 31.06
C TRP A 628 17.82 11.85 31.77
N LEU A 629 16.81 11.21 31.19
CA LEU A 629 15.50 11.05 31.83
C LEU A 629 15.61 10.26 33.16
N GLY A 630 16.44 9.23 33.20
CA GLY A 630 16.71 8.45 34.41
C GLY A 630 17.29 9.29 35.55
N ILE A 631 18.29 10.13 35.27
CA ILE A 631 18.91 11.04 36.25
C ILE A 631 17.87 12.04 36.78
N VAL A 632 17.10 12.67 35.89
CA VAL A 632 16.07 13.65 36.26
C VAL A 632 14.98 12.99 37.12
N TYR A 633 14.42 11.86 36.67
CA TYR A 633 13.37 11.18 37.42
C TYR A 633 13.85 10.62 38.76
N ALA A 634 15.08 10.12 38.85
CA ALA A 634 15.66 9.68 40.13
C ALA A 634 15.78 10.85 41.11
N TYR A 635 16.33 11.99 40.68
CA TYR A 635 16.44 13.20 41.51
C TYR A 635 15.06 13.70 41.98
N LYS A 636 14.09 13.82 41.06
CA LYS A 636 12.73 14.25 41.38
C LYS A 636 12.00 13.26 42.29
N GLY A 637 12.18 11.96 42.07
CA GLY A 637 11.61 10.88 42.88
C GLY A 637 12.13 10.90 44.31
N LEU A 638 13.44 11.04 44.51
CA LEU A 638 14.04 11.17 45.85
C LEU A 638 13.54 12.42 46.58
N LEU A 639 13.44 13.56 45.87
CA LEU A 639 12.91 14.79 46.41
C LEU A 639 11.43 14.65 46.81
N MET A 640 10.63 13.95 45.99
CA MET A 640 9.22 13.65 46.26
C MET A 640 9.06 12.75 47.49
N LEU A 641 9.82 11.65 47.57
CA LEU A 641 9.81 10.74 48.72
C LEU A 641 10.16 11.47 50.01
N PHE A 642 11.18 12.34 49.98
CA PHE A 642 11.54 13.14 51.14
C PHE A 642 10.47 14.15 51.51
N GLY A 643 9.81 14.78 50.53
CA GLY A 643 8.66 15.66 50.77
C GLY A 643 7.48 14.94 51.42
N CYS A 644 7.15 13.73 50.95
CA CYS A 644 6.14 12.87 51.54
C CYS A 644 6.50 12.47 52.98
N PHE A 645 7.76 12.13 53.24
CA PHE A 645 8.24 11.83 54.59
C PHE A 645 8.06 13.02 55.55
N LEU A 646 8.44 14.23 55.12
CA LEU A 646 8.23 15.43 55.94
C LEU A 646 6.74 15.75 56.15
N ALA A 647 5.90 15.50 55.15
CA ALA A 647 4.46 15.67 55.26
C ALA A 647 3.85 14.68 56.28
N TRP A 648 4.35 13.45 56.32
CA TRP A 648 3.94 12.43 57.29
C TRP A 648 4.32 12.82 58.72
N GLU A 649 5.57 13.21 58.94
CA GLU A 649 6.07 13.63 60.26
C GLU A 649 5.31 14.84 60.83
N THR A 650 4.81 15.72 59.96
CA THR A 650 4.13 16.96 60.38
C THR A 650 2.60 16.83 60.50
N ARG A 651 2.02 15.65 60.23
CA ARG A 651 0.56 15.44 60.17
C ARG A 651 -0.17 15.58 61.51
N ASN A 652 0.48 15.21 62.61
CA ASN A 652 -0.13 15.15 63.95
C ASN A 652 0.03 16.47 64.73
N VAL A 653 0.46 17.54 64.06
CA VAL A 653 0.77 18.81 64.70
C VAL A 653 -0.34 19.83 64.45
N SER A 654 -1.33 19.86 65.35
CA SER A 654 -2.55 20.66 65.20
C SER A 654 -2.58 21.89 66.12
N ILE A 655 -1.70 22.88 65.85
CA ILE A 655 -1.88 24.23 66.42
C ILE A 655 -2.85 25.00 65.49
N PRO A 656 -3.94 25.63 65.98
CA PRO A 656 -4.90 26.35 65.14
C PRO A 656 -4.30 27.42 64.22
N ALA A 657 -3.18 28.02 64.63
CA ALA A 657 -2.42 28.99 63.84
C ALA A 657 -1.58 28.36 62.70
N LEU A 658 -1.47 27.03 62.63
CA LEU A 658 -0.66 26.26 61.68
C LEU A 658 -1.44 25.18 60.90
N ASN A 659 -2.78 25.19 60.93
CA ASN A 659 -3.63 24.22 60.22
C ASN A 659 -3.44 24.22 58.67
N ASP A 660 -2.67 25.17 58.14
CA ASP A 660 -2.18 25.22 56.75
C ASP A 660 -1.28 24.03 56.37
N SER A 661 -0.56 23.43 57.34
CA SER A 661 0.35 22.30 57.08
C SER A 661 -0.35 21.04 56.59
N LYS A 662 -1.58 20.77 57.07
CA LYS A 662 -2.37 19.58 56.70
C LYS A 662 -2.75 19.58 55.21
N TYR A 663 -3.20 20.73 54.70
CA TYR A 663 -3.59 20.87 53.28
C TYR A 663 -2.37 20.83 52.34
N ILE A 664 -1.23 21.37 52.78
CA ILE A 664 0.03 21.25 52.04
C ILE A 664 0.49 19.79 51.99
N GLY A 665 0.40 19.05 53.10
CA GLY A 665 0.71 17.62 53.12
C GLY A 665 -0.18 16.78 52.20
N MET A 666 -1.49 17.04 52.18
CA MET A 666 -2.43 16.41 51.22
C MET A 666 -2.07 16.74 49.76
N SER A 667 -1.65 17.98 49.49
CA SER A 667 -1.24 18.40 48.14
C SER A 667 0.04 17.69 47.69
N VAL A 668 1.02 17.51 48.59
CA VAL A 668 2.26 16.75 48.31
C VAL A 668 1.95 15.30 47.92
N TYR A 669 1.04 14.63 48.62
CA TYR A 669 0.63 13.26 48.26
C TYR A 669 -0.08 13.20 46.90
N ASN A 670 -0.99 14.14 46.62
CA ASN A 670 -1.68 14.21 45.34
C ASN A 670 -0.69 14.39 44.18
N VAL A 671 0.25 15.34 44.31
CA VAL A 671 1.29 15.60 43.30
C VAL A 671 2.18 14.35 43.13
N GLY A 672 2.59 13.71 44.21
CA GLY A 672 3.41 12.49 44.17
C GLY A 672 2.78 11.36 43.36
N ILE A 673 1.52 11.03 43.65
CA ILE A 673 0.79 9.96 42.96
C ILE A 673 0.58 10.31 41.48
N MET A 674 0.13 11.53 41.20
CA MET A 674 -0.15 11.97 39.82
C MET A 674 1.12 12.00 38.96
N CYS A 675 2.27 12.41 39.51
CA CYS A 675 3.55 12.39 38.79
C CYS A 675 4.02 10.96 38.47
N ILE A 676 3.85 10.00 39.38
CA ILE A 676 4.23 8.60 39.14
C ILE A 676 3.35 8.00 38.02
N ILE A 677 2.03 8.21 38.09
CA ILE A 677 1.09 7.74 37.07
C ILE A 677 1.41 8.40 35.72
N GLY A 678 1.59 9.71 35.70
CA GLY A 678 1.89 10.46 34.47
C GLY A 678 3.18 10.00 33.79
N ALA A 679 4.25 9.79 34.57
CA ALA A 679 5.51 9.29 34.03
C ALA A 679 5.37 7.88 33.44
N ALA A 680 4.74 6.95 34.18
CA ALA A 680 4.55 5.57 33.72
C ALA A 680 3.71 5.50 32.43
N VAL A 681 2.59 6.23 32.37
CA VAL A 681 1.70 6.19 31.21
C VAL A 681 2.30 6.92 30.00
N SER A 682 3.08 7.98 30.20
CA SER A 682 3.78 8.65 29.09
C SER A 682 4.80 7.74 28.40
N PHE A 683 5.44 6.81 29.12
CA PHE A 683 6.34 5.84 28.50
C PHE A 683 5.58 4.78 27.69
N LEU A 684 4.40 4.36 28.17
CA LEU A 684 3.59 3.33 27.50
C LEU A 684 2.87 3.82 26.24
N THR A 685 2.65 5.13 26.10
CA THR A 685 1.81 5.71 25.04
C THR A 685 2.59 6.45 23.96
N ARG A 686 3.91 6.22 23.84
CA ARG A 686 4.83 6.92 22.93
C ARG A 686 4.39 6.87 21.45
N ASP A 687 3.85 5.73 20.99
CA ASP A 687 3.46 5.53 19.59
C ASP A 687 2.10 6.16 19.24
N GLN A 688 1.39 6.68 20.25
CA GLN A 688 0.06 7.26 20.12
C GLN A 688 0.04 8.72 20.61
N PRO A 689 0.41 9.70 19.76
CA PRO A 689 0.62 11.09 20.18
C PRO A 689 -0.65 11.74 20.77
N ASN A 690 -1.82 11.40 20.23
CA ASN A 690 -3.11 11.90 20.74
C ASN A 690 -3.39 11.44 22.18
N VAL A 691 -3.11 10.17 22.48
CA VAL A 691 -3.34 9.59 23.80
C VAL A 691 -2.32 10.14 24.80
N GLN A 692 -1.04 10.17 24.41
CA GLN A 692 0.03 10.72 25.22
C GLN A 692 -0.24 12.18 25.61
N PHE A 693 -0.57 13.03 24.63
CA PHE A 693 -0.85 14.44 24.88
C PHE A 693 -2.05 14.63 25.83
N CYS A 694 -3.13 13.90 25.61
CA CYS A 694 -4.32 13.96 26.46
C CYS A 694 -4.00 13.62 27.91
N ILE A 695 -3.30 12.50 28.14
CA ILE A 695 -3.00 12.02 29.48
C ILE A 695 -2.03 12.96 30.20
N VAL A 696 -0.95 13.39 29.54
CA VAL A 696 0.03 14.32 30.13
C VAL A 696 -0.64 15.65 30.50
N ALA A 697 -1.48 16.21 29.62
CA ALA A 697 -2.19 17.45 29.90
C ALA A 697 -3.17 17.29 31.08
N LEU A 698 -3.97 16.21 31.12
CA LEU A 698 -4.90 15.97 32.22
C LEU A 698 -4.16 15.82 33.56
N VAL A 699 -3.05 15.07 33.60
CA VAL A 699 -2.24 14.91 34.81
C VAL A 699 -1.75 16.26 35.32
N ILE A 700 -1.22 17.13 34.45
CA ILE A 700 -0.75 18.47 34.83
C ILE A 700 -1.91 19.35 35.31
N ILE A 701 -3.05 19.33 34.62
CA ILE A 701 -4.24 20.12 34.98
C ILE A 701 -4.78 19.69 36.34
N PHE A 702 -5.02 18.40 36.56
CA PHE A 702 -5.55 17.90 37.83
C PHE A 702 -4.58 18.17 38.98
N CYS A 703 -3.29 17.88 38.78
CA CYS A 703 -2.26 18.10 39.77
C CYS A 703 -2.18 19.57 40.21
N SER A 704 -2.16 20.51 39.25
CA SER A 704 -2.05 21.95 39.53
C SER A 704 -3.34 22.52 40.13
N THR A 705 -4.50 22.14 39.59
CA THR A 705 -5.82 22.64 40.03
C THR A 705 -6.12 22.18 41.46
N ILE A 706 -5.94 20.90 41.77
CA ILE A 706 -6.21 20.35 43.11
C ILE A 706 -5.27 20.99 44.14
N THR A 707 -3.99 21.15 43.81
CA THR A 707 -3.00 21.79 44.69
C THR A 707 -3.40 23.23 45.02
N LEU A 708 -3.78 24.03 44.02
CA LEU A 708 -4.24 25.41 44.24
C LEU A 708 -5.52 25.45 45.07
N CYS A 709 -6.49 24.60 44.76
CA CYS A 709 -7.75 24.55 45.50
C CYS A 709 -7.54 24.17 46.97
N LEU A 710 -6.75 23.13 47.26
CA LEU A 710 -6.47 22.69 48.63
C LEU A 710 -5.71 23.76 49.44
N VAL A 711 -4.79 24.50 48.83
CA VAL A 711 -3.98 25.51 49.53
C VAL A 711 -4.73 26.83 49.76
N PHE A 712 -5.62 27.24 48.85
CA PHE A 712 -6.22 28.58 48.87
C PHE A 712 -7.71 28.63 49.20
N VAL A 713 -8.51 27.63 48.84
CA VAL A 713 -9.97 27.64 49.10
C VAL A 713 -10.29 27.70 50.61
N PRO A 714 -9.64 26.91 51.50
CA PRO A 714 -9.90 27.01 52.94
C PRO A 714 -9.59 28.41 53.50
N LYS A 715 -8.56 29.08 52.99
CA LYS A 715 -8.17 30.44 53.39
C LYS A 715 -9.19 31.47 52.94
N LEU A 716 -9.71 31.33 51.71
CA LEU A 716 -10.72 32.21 51.16
C LEU A 716 -12.05 32.12 51.95
N ILE A 717 -12.48 30.90 52.27
CA ILE A 717 -13.72 30.66 53.05
C ILE A 717 -13.56 31.25 54.45
N THR A 718 -12.45 30.96 55.14
CA THR A 718 -12.22 31.46 56.51
C THR A 718 -12.23 32.99 56.58
N LEU A 719 -11.66 33.67 55.59
CA LEU A 719 -11.65 35.13 55.51
C LEU A 719 -13.02 35.74 55.16
N ARG A 720 -13.89 35.02 54.45
CA ARG A 720 -15.27 35.47 54.21
C ARG A 720 -16.21 35.23 55.38
N THR A 721 -16.09 34.10 56.06
CA THR A 721 -17.03 33.70 57.12
C THR A 721 -16.76 34.40 58.45
N ASN A 722 -15.50 34.72 58.78
CA ASN A 722 -15.12 35.33 60.07
C ASN A 722 -14.13 36.50 59.91
N PRO A 723 -14.58 37.71 59.55
CA PRO A 723 -13.70 38.89 59.49
C PRO A 723 -13.07 39.24 60.86
N ASP A 724 -13.74 38.96 61.99
CA ASP A 724 -13.27 39.33 63.33
C ASP A 724 -12.36 38.29 64.02
N ALA A 725 -12.42 37.01 63.63
CA ALA A 725 -11.48 35.99 64.11
C ALA A 725 -10.04 36.24 63.59
N ALA A 726 -9.89 37.06 62.53
CA ALA A 726 -8.61 37.50 62.00
C ALA A 726 -7.93 38.59 62.87
N THR A 727 -8.66 39.23 63.78
CA THR A 727 -8.21 40.45 64.49
C THR A 727 -8.00 40.25 65.99
N GLN A 728 -8.58 39.23 66.64
CA GLN A 728 -8.41 39.05 68.10
C GLN A 728 -7.02 38.51 68.51
N ASN A 729 -6.35 39.29 69.38
CA ASN A 729 -5.17 38.91 70.14
C ASN A 729 -5.57 38.08 71.37
N ARG A 730 -5.81 36.77 71.24
CA ARG A 730 -5.65 35.89 72.41
C ARG A 730 -4.17 35.62 72.62
N ARG A 731 -3.62 36.26 73.65
CA ARG A 731 -2.30 36.04 74.24
C ARG A 731 -2.14 34.53 74.50
N PHE A 732 -1.08 33.92 73.95
CA PHE A 732 -0.71 32.53 74.23
C PHE A 732 -0.57 32.32 75.74
N GLN A 733 -1.51 31.62 76.39
CA GLN A 733 -1.26 30.97 77.68
C GLN A 733 -0.77 29.55 77.40
N PHE A 734 0.51 29.33 77.66
CA PHE A 734 1.05 27.99 77.91
C PHE A 734 0.65 27.63 79.33
N THR A 735 -0.17 26.60 79.52
CA THR A 735 -0.46 26.04 80.84
C THR A 735 0.78 25.31 81.33
N HIS A 736 1.52 25.93 82.25
CA HIS A 736 2.52 25.26 83.08
C HIS A 736 1.83 24.81 84.37
N ASN A 737 2.00 23.54 84.75
CA ASN A 737 1.55 23.01 86.03
C ASN A 737 2.11 23.85 87.19
N GLN A 738 1.25 24.40 88.04
CA GLN A 738 1.59 24.80 89.41
C GLN A 738 0.35 24.78 90.33
N LYS A 739 0.65 24.54 91.61
CA LYS A 739 -0.21 24.10 92.71
C LYS A 739 -1.34 25.06 93.12
N LYS A 740 -2.35 24.46 93.74
CA LYS A 740 -3.41 25.02 94.61
C LYS A 740 -2.92 26.18 95.49
N GLU A 741 -3.69 27.26 95.55
CA GLU A 741 -4.08 27.91 96.81
C GLU A 741 -5.33 28.79 96.62
N ASP A 742 -6.20 28.75 97.62
CA ASP A 742 -7.51 29.42 97.69
C ASP A 742 -7.36 30.90 98.06
N SER A 743 -8.09 31.80 97.40
CA SER A 743 -8.68 32.97 98.06
C SER A 743 -9.74 33.65 97.20
N LYS A 744 -10.92 33.78 97.81
CA LYS A 744 -12.10 34.52 97.36
C LYS A 744 -11.77 36.00 97.12
N THR A 745 -12.45 36.65 96.16
CA THR A 745 -13.32 37.85 96.33
C THR A 745 -13.80 38.34 94.95
N SER A 746 -15.12 38.26 94.74
CA SER A 746 -16.07 39.18 94.06
C SER A 746 -15.72 39.79 92.67
N THR A 747 -16.62 39.99 91.71
CA THR A 747 -18.08 40.08 91.70
C THR A 747 -18.58 40.03 90.25
N SER A 748 -19.73 39.37 90.06
CA SER A 748 -20.79 39.66 89.07
C SER A 748 -20.55 39.46 87.56
N VAL A 749 -21.64 38.99 86.93
CA VAL A 749 -21.95 38.83 85.49
C VAL A 749 -21.51 37.49 84.90
N THR A 750 -22.42 36.50 84.87
CA THR A 750 -22.91 35.80 83.66
C THR A 750 -23.87 34.65 84.06
N SER A 751 -25.16 34.93 84.26
CA SER A 751 -26.21 33.94 84.55
C SER A 751 -26.90 33.39 83.29
N VAL A 752 -26.17 33.19 82.19
CA VAL A 752 -26.74 32.69 80.91
C VAL A 752 -25.95 31.51 80.30
N ASN A 753 -24.75 31.20 80.79
CA ASN A 753 -23.90 30.13 80.23
C ASN A 753 -23.95 28.80 81.00
N GLN A 754 -24.77 28.67 82.04
CA GLN A 754 -24.77 27.50 82.92
C GLN A 754 -25.88 26.47 82.59
N ALA A 755 -26.85 26.84 81.74
CA ALA A 755 -27.94 25.94 81.30
C ALA A 755 -27.62 25.17 80.01
N SER A 756 -26.67 25.65 79.20
CA SER A 756 -26.24 25.02 77.94
C SER A 756 -25.14 23.97 78.15
N THR A 757 -24.30 24.13 79.17
CA THR A 757 -23.27 23.15 79.54
C THR A 757 -23.85 21.91 80.21
N SER A 758 -24.88 22.06 81.06
CA SER A 758 -25.55 20.91 81.72
C SER A 758 -26.34 20.03 80.75
N ARG A 759 -26.93 20.61 79.70
CA ARG A 759 -27.62 19.86 78.63
C ARG A 759 -26.65 19.08 77.75
N LEU A 760 -25.46 19.62 77.50
CA LEU A 760 -24.42 18.98 76.69
C LEU A 760 -23.76 17.81 77.44
N GLU A 761 -23.53 17.96 78.75
CA GLU A 761 -23.05 16.87 79.61
C GLU A 761 -24.09 15.75 79.76
N GLY A 762 -25.37 16.10 79.85
CA GLY A 762 -26.48 15.13 79.83
C GLY A 762 -26.52 14.28 78.55
N LEU A 763 -26.44 14.94 77.38
CA LEU A 763 -26.43 14.25 76.08
C LEU A 763 -25.17 13.40 75.85
N GLN A 764 -24.00 13.84 76.37
CA GLN A 764 -22.77 13.04 76.30
C GLN A 764 -22.84 11.79 77.18
N SER A 765 -23.44 11.89 78.37
CA SER A 765 -23.65 10.74 79.26
C SER A 765 -24.63 9.72 78.64
N GLU A 766 -25.67 10.19 77.96
CA GLU A 766 -26.66 9.34 77.30
C GLU A 766 -26.09 8.65 76.06
N ASN A 767 -25.25 9.32 75.27
CA ASN A 767 -24.55 8.72 74.15
C ASN A 767 -23.55 7.63 74.61
N HIS A 768 -22.89 7.84 75.75
CA HIS A 768 -22.01 6.83 76.34
C HIS A 768 -22.81 5.61 76.86
N ARG A 769 -23.95 5.84 77.50
CA ARG A 769 -24.88 4.78 77.96
C ARG A 769 -25.43 3.95 76.80
N LEU A 770 -25.82 4.60 75.69
CA LEU A 770 -26.34 3.91 74.51
C LEU A 770 -25.25 3.06 73.82
N ARG A 771 -24.01 3.55 73.76
CA ARG A 771 -22.89 2.75 73.23
C ARG A 771 -22.59 1.50 74.05
N MET A 772 -22.65 1.60 75.38
CA MET A 772 -22.51 0.43 76.26
C MET A 772 -23.63 -0.59 76.06
N LYS A 773 -24.88 -0.14 75.89
CA LYS A 773 -26.01 -1.02 75.57
C LYS A 773 -25.89 -1.71 74.21
N ILE A 774 -25.34 -1.03 73.20
CA ILE A 774 -25.11 -1.64 71.88
C ILE A 774 -24.07 -2.76 72.00
N THR A 775 -22.98 -2.53 72.73
CA THR A 775 -21.96 -3.59 72.96
C THR A 775 -22.45 -4.75 73.82
N GLU A 776 -23.38 -4.49 74.74
CA GLU A 776 -24.02 -5.54 75.54
C GLU A 776 -24.98 -6.37 74.69
N LEU A 777 -25.83 -5.73 73.88
CA LEU A 777 -26.70 -6.43 72.94
C LEU A 777 -25.94 -7.22 71.87
N ASP A 778 -24.81 -6.71 71.36
CA ASP A 778 -23.97 -7.46 70.41
C ASP A 778 -23.41 -8.73 71.06
N LYS A 779 -23.03 -8.66 72.35
CA LYS A 779 -22.54 -9.82 73.09
C LYS A 779 -23.64 -10.84 73.38
N ASP A 780 -24.84 -10.37 73.73
CA ASP A 780 -26.01 -11.24 73.91
C ASP A 780 -26.43 -11.89 72.58
N LEU A 781 -26.32 -11.17 71.47
CA LEU A 781 -26.58 -11.70 70.13
C LEU A 781 -25.58 -12.80 69.77
N GLU A 782 -24.30 -12.58 70.09
CA GLU A 782 -23.22 -13.54 69.85
C GLU A 782 -23.41 -14.82 70.71
N GLU A 783 -23.82 -14.65 71.98
CA GLU A 783 -24.16 -15.76 72.89
C GLU A 783 -25.39 -16.56 72.42
N VAL A 784 -26.44 -15.90 71.94
CA VAL A 784 -27.62 -16.56 71.36
C VAL A 784 -27.26 -17.28 70.06
N THR A 785 -26.39 -16.71 69.22
CA THR A 785 -25.92 -17.40 68.00
C THR A 785 -25.03 -18.60 68.31
N MET A 786 -24.23 -18.56 69.37
CA MET A 786 -23.47 -19.72 69.84
C MET A 786 -24.37 -20.81 70.42
N GLN A 787 -25.42 -20.46 71.17
CA GLN A 787 -26.41 -21.43 71.69
C GLN A 787 -27.24 -22.09 70.58
N LEU A 788 -27.46 -21.40 69.45
CA LEU A 788 -28.14 -21.94 68.27
C LEU A 788 -27.27 -22.89 67.43
N GLN A 789 -25.94 -22.87 67.59
CA GLN A 789 -25.02 -23.74 66.85
C GLN A 789 -24.75 -25.09 67.54
N ASP A 790 -25.04 -25.23 68.84
CA ASP A 790 -24.66 -26.39 69.66
C ASP A 790 -25.82 -27.37 69.96
N THR A 791 -26.94 -27.29 69.24
CA THR A 791 -27.99 -28.32 69.26
C THR A 791 -28.02 -29.10 67.95
N PRO A 792 -27.34 -30.25 67.85
CA PRO A 792 -27.56 -31.19 66.76
C PRO A 792 -28.76 -32.07 67.10
N GLU A 793 -29.78 -32.02 66.25
CA GLU A 793 -30.72 -33.10 65.89
C GLU A 793 -32.20 -32.68 65.87
N LYS A 794 -32.83 -33.05 64.73
CA LYS A 794 -34.24 -32.91 64.32
C LYS A 794 -34.54 -31.48 63.83
N THR A 795 -34.81 -31.24 62.54
CA THR A 795 -35.73 -32.01 61.71
C THR A 795 -35.50 -31.70 60.23
N THR A 796 -35.28 -32.76 59.48
CA THR A 796 -35.39 -32.86 58.02
C THR A 796 -36.85 -32.74 57.60
N TYR A 797 -37.51 -31.59 57.80
CA TYR A 797 -38.81 -31.27 57.18
C TYR A 797 -38.89 -29.73 57.11
N ILE A 798 -39.40 -29.20 55.99
CA ILE A 798 -39.50 -27.76 55.65
C ILE A 798 -38.24 -27.20 54.93
N LYS A 799 -37.90 -27.79 53.78
CA LYS A 799 -37.19 -27.09 52.68
C LYS A 799 -38.04 -27.00 51.40
N GLN A 800 -39.34 -27.13 51.57
CA GLN A 800 -40.41 -26.90 50.60
C GLN A 800 -41.43 -26.03 51.34
N ASN A 801 -41.77 -24.86 50.78
CA ASN A 801 -42.72 -23.84 51.30
C ASN A 801 -42.12 -22.54 51.89
N HIS A 802 -40.99 -22.05 51.38
CA HIS A 802 -40.66 -20.63 51.59
C HIS A 802 -39.93 -19.95 50.42
N TYR A 803 -40.33 -20.33 49.20
CA TYR A 803 -40.03 -19.57 47.97
C TYR A 803 -41.33 -19.21 47.21
N GLN A 804 -42.46 -19.21 47.92
CA GLN A 804 -43.77 -18.81 47.39
C GLN A 804 -44.27 -17.46 47.96
N ASP A 805 -43.72 -16.97 49.07
CA ASP A 805 -44.23 -15.76 49.76
C ASP A 805 -43.39 -14.49 49.58
N LEU A 806 -42.30 -14.52 48.79
CA LEU A 806 -41.52 -13.31 48.49
C LEU A 806 -41.87 -12.64 47.15
N ASN A 807 -42.68 -13.30 46.30
CA ASN A 807 -43.16 -12.74 45.04
C ASN A 807 -44.50 -11.99 45.18
N ASP A 808 -45.17 -12.08 46.32
CA ASP A 808 -46.43 -11.35 46.61
C ASP A 808 -46.23 -10.09 47.48
N ILE A 809 -44.98 -9.69 47.75
CA ILE A 809 -44.65 -8.46 48.53
C ILE A 809 -43.81 -7.46 47.69
N LEU A 810 -43.95 -7.50 46.35
CA LEU A 810 -43.46 -6.44 45.46
C LEU A 810 -44.48 -6.01 44.39
N SER A 811 -45.71 -6.50 44.47
CA SER A 811 -46.87 -5.95 43.77
C SER A 811 -47.81 -5.31 44.79
N ILE A 812 -47.88 -3.98 44.73
CA ILE A 812 -48.82 -3.09 45.44
C ILE A 812 -48.27 -2.48 46.75
N ARG A 813 -47.51 -1.40 46.58
CA ARG A 813 -47.86 -0.14 47.26
C ARG A 813 -47.71 1.04 46.31
N ASN A 814 -48.76 1.25 45.52
CA ASN A 814 -49.15 2.54 44.98
C ASN A 814 -50.64 2.72 45.27
N PHE A 815 -50.93 3.56 46.28
CA PHE A 815 -52.03 4.54 46.42
C PHE A 815 -52.57 4.61 47.86
N THR A 816 -52.34 5.76 48.50
CA THR A 816 -53.37 6.41 49.32
C THR A 816 -53.62 7.80 48.77
N ASP A 817 -54.91 8.06 48.61
CA ASP A 817 -55.60 9.19 48.01
C ASP A 817 -55.86 10.29 49.05
N ASN A 818 -55.69 11.57 48.69
CA ASN A 818 -56.74 12.61 48.79
C ASN A 818 -56.25 14.01 48.34
N LYS A 819 -56.90 14.51 47.27
CA LYS A 819 -57.55 15.85 47.08
C LYS A 819 -56.71 17.14 47.10
N ASP A 820 -56.92 18.16 46.24
CA ASP A 820 -58.01 18.57 45.32
C ASP A 820 -57.45 19.53 44.23
N GLY A 821 -58.14 19.68 43.07
CA GLY A 821 -58.07 20.93 42.28
C GLY A 821 -58.10 20.89 40.73
N GLU A 822 -59.30 20.72 40.15
CA GLU A 822 -59.88 21.36 38.93
C GLU A 822 -59.28 21.28 37.48
N LYS A 823 -60.05 20.55 36.63
CA LYS A 823 -60.59 20.80 35.26
C LYS A 823 -59.85 21.69 34.23
N ALA A 824 -59.62 21.14 33.01
CA ALA A 824 -60.51 21.30 31.82
C ALA A 824 -59.83 21.04 30.43
N VAL A 825 -60.40 20.11 29.65
CA VAL A 825 -60.86 20.27 28.22
C VAL A 825 -59.93 19.94 27.01
N LEU A 826 -60.38 18.88 26.29
CA LEU A 826 -60.45 18.59 24.82
C LEU A 826 -59.19 18.51 23.92
N LYS A 827 -59.00 17.33 23.29
CA LYS A 827 -59.24 17.13 21.84
C LYS A 827 -59.28 15.65 21.43
N ASN A 828 -60.20 15.32 20.54
CA ASN A 828 -60.48 13.99 19.97
C ASN A 828 -60.18 13.95 18.46
N HIS A 829 -59.84 12.74 18.01
CA HIS A 829 -60.15 12.04 16.74
C HIS A 829 -59.69 12.53 15.35
N HIS A 830 -59.03 11.61 14.63
CA HIS A 830 -59.35 11.02 13.31
C HIS A 830 -58.10 10.23 12.83
N ASP A 831 -58.09 9.18 12.00
CA ASP A 831 -59.05 8.22 11.43
C ASP A 831 -58.22 7.16 10.65
N GLN A 832 -58.74 5.92 10.57
CA GLN A 832 -58.71 4.99 9.40
C GLN A 832 -57.38 4.50 8.78
N LYS A 833 -57.21 3.26 8.27
CA LYS A 833 -57.94 1.96 8.22
C LYS A 833 -56.96 0.94 7.56
N ALA A 834 -56.81 -0.30 8.08
CA ALA A 834 -57.29 -1.59 7.52
C ALA A 834 -56.56 -2.08 6.23
N SER A 835 -56.22 -3.36 5.98
CA SER A 835 -56.80 -4.69 6.31
C SER A 835 -55.83 -5.78 5.77
N SER A 836 -55.40 -6.82 6.52
CA SER A 836 -56.01 -8.19 6.68
C SER A 836 -55.89 -9.10 5.43
N GLN A 837 -55.64 -10.43 5.38
CA GLN A 837 -55.46 -11.55 6.34
C GLN A 837 -55.52 -12.89 5.52
N TRP A 838 -55.11 -14.03 6.13
CA TRP A 838 -55.47 -15.47 5.89
C TRP A 838 -54.58 -16.44 5.07
N ASN A 839 -53.90 -17.35 5.83
CA ASN A 839 -53.92 -18.84 5.90
C ASN A 839 -54.22 -19.68 4.62
N THR A 840 -53.53 -20.80 4.28
CA THR A 840 -53.52 -22.12 5.00
C THR A 840 -52.44 -23.15 4.51
N ILE A 841 -51.87 -23.91 5.47
CA ILE A 841 -51.67 -25.39 5.63
C ILE A 841 -50.71 -26.27 4.74
N GLU A 842 -49.63 -26.78 5.41
CA GLU A 842 -48.92 -28.11 5.45
C GLU A 842 -48.43 -28.84 4.16
N SER A 843 -47.31 -29.61 4.10
CA SER A 843 -46.55 -30.44 5.06
C SER A 843 -45.09 -30.70 4.56
N SER A 844 -44.06 -30.51 5.40
CA SER A 844 -43.21 -31.51 6.09
C SER A 844 -41.91 -31.98 5.38
N LYS A 845 -40.74 -31.67 5.98
CA LYS A 845 -39.72 -32.66 6.43
C LYS A 845 -38.52 -32.00 7.15
N THR A 846 -38.21 -32.62 8.30
CA THR A 846 -36.93 -32.76 9.01
C THR A 846 -36.29 -31.60 9.80
N SER A 847 -36.37 -31.80 11.13
CA SER A 847 -35.34 -31.68 12.17
C SER A 847 -34.99 -30.29 12.73
N LYS A 848 -35.58 -30.03 13.89
CA LYS A 848 -35.22 -28.99 14.87
C LYS A 848 -34.01 -29.45 15.67
N ASP A 849 -33.07 -28.54 15.90
CA ASP A 849 -32.37 -28.45 17.19
C ASP A 849 -32.93 -27.24 17.97
N PRO A 850 -33.19 -27.38 19.28
CA PRO A 850 -33.76 -26.34 20.13
C PRO A 850 -32.69 -25.49 20.82
N ILE A 851 -33.00 -24.19 20.89
CA ILE A 851 -32.63 -23.19 21.90
C ILE A 851 -31.77 -23.74 23.06
N GLU A 852 -30.50 -23.32 23.11
CA GLU A 852 -29.60 -23.62 24.23
C GLU A 852 -30.00 -22.85 25.49
N ASP A 853 -30.21 -23.62 26.56
CA ASP A 853 -30.46 -23.21 27.94
C ASP A 853 -29.20 -22.61 28.58
N ILE A 854 -29.30 -21.36 29.05
CA ILE A 854 -28.19 -20.58 29.64
C ILE A 854 -27.72 -21.11 31.01
N ASN A 855 -28.34 -22.17 31.55
CA ASN A 855 -28.09 -22.70 32.88
C ASN A 855 -27.61 -24.16 32.92
N SER A 856 -26.88 -24.63 31.90
CA SER A 856 -26.22 -25.94 31.99
C SER A 856 -24.98 -25.88 32.92
N PRO A 857 -24.74 -26.91 33.75
CA PRO A 857 -23.70 -26.90 34.79
C PRO A 857 -22.26 -26.90 34.25
N GLU A 858 -22.05 -27.17 32.95
CA GLU A 858 -20.74 -27.11 32.30
C GLU A 858 -20.30 -25.66 31.97
N HIS A 859 -21.25 -24.72 31.84
CA HIS A 859 -20.96 -23.30 31.62
C HIS A 859 -20.70 -22.50 32.90
N ILE A 860 -21.07 -23.04 34.07
CA ILE A 860 -20.84 -22.42 35.39
C ILE A 860 -19.39 -22.66 35.85
N GLN A 861 -18.77 -23.79 35.48
CA GLN A 861 -17.39 -24.10 35.85
C GLN A 861 -16.34 -23.29 35.07
N ARG A 862 -16.74 -22.65 33.97
CA ARG A 862 -15.85 -21.80 33.13
C ARG A 862 -15.88 -20.30 33.48
N ARG A 863 -16.74 -19.86 34.41
CA ARG A 863 -16.82 -18.46 34.89
C ARG A 863 -16.08 -18.20 36.22
N LEU A 864 -15.33 -19.17 36.74
CA LEU A 864 -14.65 -19.07 38.04
C LEU A 864 -13.11 -18.96 37.96
N SER A 865 -12.52 -18.73 36.78
CA SER A 865 -11.06 -18.64 36.62
C SER A 865 -10.52 -17.35 35.99
N LEU A 866 -11.35 -16.30 35.83
CA LEU A 866 -10.90 -15.01 35.28
C LEU A 866 -11.47 -13.84 36.07
N GLN A 867 -10.55 -13.09 36.70
CA GLN A 867 -10.69 -11.81 37.44
C GLN A 867 -11.30 -11.91 38.85
N LEU A 868 -10.73 -11.42 39.95
CA LEU A 868 -9.46 -10.78 40.43
C LEU A 868 -9.76 -10.51 41.97
N PRO A 869 -8.97 -9.82 42.85
CA PRO A 869 -7.51 -9.70 43.07
C PRO A 869 -7.05 -9.58 44.57
N ILE A 870 -5.72 -9.37 44.74
CA ILE A 870 -4.95 -8.65 45.81
C ILE A 870 -4.66 -9.33 47.18
N LEU A 871 -3.37 -9.27 47.53
CA LEU A 871 -2.78 -9.08 48.88
C LEU A 871 -2.40 -10.34 49.66
N HIS A 872 -1.12 -10.72 49.61
CA HIS A 872 -0.31 -10.95 50.81
C HIS A 872 1.19 -11.19 50.48
N HIS A 873 2.05 -10.57 51.28
CA HIS A 873 3.50 -10.78 51.42
C HIS A 873 4.46 -10.07 50.45
N ALA A 874 4.67 -8.77 50.74
CA ALA A 874 5.99 -8.18 50.77
C ALA A 874 6.63 -8.40 52.16
N TYR A 875 7.82 -8.99 52.23
CA TYR A 875 8.83 -8.78 53.29
C TYR A 875 10.24 -9.04 52.68
N LEU A 876 11.12 -8.05 52.86
CA LEU A 876 12.53 -7.82 52.43
C LEU A 876 13.57 -8.89 52.90
N PRO A 877 14.93 -8.78 52.65
CA PRO A 877 15.74 -7.76 51.92
C PRO A 877 16.90 -8.27 50.99
N SER A 878 17.56 -7.30 50.35
CA SER A 878 18.90 -7.24 49.72
C SER A 878 20.07 -8.07 50.30
N ILE A 879 21.04 -8.48 49.46
CA ILE A 879 22.53 -8.32 49.57
C ILE A 879 23.30 -9.20 48.54
N GLY A 880 24.33 -8.64 47.89
CA GLY A 880 25.49 -9.34 47.26
C GLY A 880 25.24 -10.01 45.91
N GLY A 881 26.08 -9.97 44.86
CA GLY A 881 27.50 -9.72 44.78
C GLY A 881 28.26 -10.99 44.36
N VAL A 882 28.86 -10.95 43.17
CA VAL A 882 30.13 -11.59 42.75
C VAL A 882 30.13 -13.03 42.14
N ASP A 883 30.64 -13.06 40.90
CA ASP A 883 31.46 -14.02 40.13
C ASP A 883 31.24 -15.55 40.04
N ALA A 884 31.09 -15.96 38.76
CA ALA A 884 31.91 -16.91 38.00
C ALA A 884 31.90 -18.44 38.26
N SER A 885 31.79 -19.16 37.13
CA SER A 885 32.61 -20.31 36.69
C SER A 885 31.95 -21.70 36.61
N CYS A 886 31.95 -22.22 35.37
CA CYS A 886 32.17 -23.63 34.93
C CYS A 886 31.09 -24.68 35.32
N ALA A 887 30.66 -25.62 34.47
CA ALA A 887 31.33 -26.29 33.35
C ALA A 887 30.35 -26.88 32.31
N SER A 888 30.80 -26.94 31.06
CA SER A 888 30.40 -27.83 29.95
C SER A 888 30.60 -29.34 30.31
N PRO A 889 30.27 -30.37 29.48
CA PRO A 889 30.15 -30.34 28.00
C PRO A 889 29.05 -31.26 27.36
N CYS A 890 28.59 -30.98 26.14
CA CYS A 890 28.89 -31.66 24.84
C CYS A 890 27.53 -31.60 24.07
N VAL A 891 27.35 -31.27 22.79
CA VAL A 891 28.09 -31.47 21.54
C VAL A 891 27.70 -30.36 20.54
N SER A 892 28.70 -29.69 19.96
CA SER A 892 28.68 -28.98 18.66
C SER A 892 29.28 -29.92 17.58
N PRO A 893 29.27 -29.64 16.25
CA PRO A 893 29.28 -28.32 15.57
C PRO A 893 28.44 -28.32 14.27
N SER A 894 28.36 -27.35 13.35
CA SER A 894 29.02 -26.07 13.01
C SER A 894 28.16 -25.51 11.85
N ALA A 895 27.63 -24.29 11.89
CA ALA A 895 28.29 -23.01 11.61
C ALA A 895 28.33 -22.62 10.11
N SER A 896 27.71 -21.47 9.84
CA SER A 896 27.77 -20.60 8.67
C SER A 896 29.22 -20.12 8.37
N PRO A 897 29.53 -19.49 7.21
CA PRO A 897 29.36 -18.04 7.12
C PRO A 897 29.05 -17.45 5.72
N ARG A 898 28.44 -16.26 5.73
CA ARG A 898 28.50 -15.26 4.65
C ARG A 898 29.94 -14.83 4.36
N HIS A 899 30.30 -14.57 3.09
CA HIS A 899 31.03 -13.36 2.65
C HIS A 899 31.26 -13.24 1.14
N ARG A 900 31.18 -11.98 0.67
CA ARG A 900 32.01 -11.28 -0.34
C ARG A 900 31.75 -11.44 -1.85
N HIS A 901 31.46 -10.29 -2.46
CA HIS A 901 31.84 -9.85 -3.81
C HIS A 901 33.31 -10.17 -4.14
N VAL A 902 33.56 -10.82 -5.29
CA VAL A 902 34.65 -10.59 -6.27
C VAL A 902 34.20 -11.19 -7.64
N GLN A 903 34.54 -10.52 -8.75
CA GLN A 903 34.34 -10.95 -10.15
C GLN A 903 35.11 -12.24 -10.52
N PRO A 904 34.79 -12.86 -11.67
CA PRO A 904 35.86 -13.40 -12.50
C PRO A 904 35.79 -12.99 -13.98
N SER A 905 36.98 -12.54 -14.39
CA SER A 905 37.60 -12.54 -15.71
C SER A 905 37.24 -13.67 -16.68
N PHE A 906 37.23 -13.28 -17.95
CA PHE A 906 37.41 -14.10 -19.15
C PHE A 906 38.46 -15.20 -19.01
N GLN A 907 38.11 -16.43 -19.40
CA GLN A 907 39.05 -17.36 -20.02
C GLN A 907 38.33 -18.30 -20.98
N VAL A 908 38.82 -18.28 -22.22
CA VAL A 908 38.48 -19.14 -23.34
C VAL A 908 39.01 -20.55 -23.08
N MET A 909 38.20 -21.59 -23.29
CA MET A 909 38.72 -22.91 -23.63
C MET A 909 37.88 -23.57 -24.71
N VAL A 910 38.58 -23.93 -25.77
CA VAL A 910 38.16 -24.71 -26.94
C VAL A 910 38.33 -26.18 -26.61
N SER A 911 37.28 -26.98 -26.85
CA SER A 911 37.34 -28.42 -27.13
C SER A 911 35.98 -28.80 -27.74
N GLY A 912 35.83 -29.38 -28.92
CA GLY A 912 36.75 -30.26 -29.63
C GLY A 912 36.31 -31.73 -29.51
N LEU A 913 35.05 -32.04 -29.87
CA LEU A 913 34.58 -33.26 -30.53
C LEU A 913 33.05 -33.20 -30.74
#